data_AF-A0A3A4K1X2-F1
#
_entry.id   AF-A0A3A4K1X2-F1
#
_cell.length_a   1.000
_cell.length_b   1.000
_cell.length_c   1.000
_cell.angle_alpha   90.00
_cell.angle_beta   90.00
_cell.angle_gamma   90.00
#
_symmetry.space_group_name_H-M   'P 1'
#
loop_
_entity.id
_entity.type
_entity.pdbx_description
1 polymer ?
#
loop_
_entity_poly.entity_id
_entity_poly.type
_entity_poly.pdbx_seq_one_letter_code
_entity_poly.pdbx_strand_id
1 'polypeptide(L)'
;MDVLFAPFEVAFVQRALWGGLLVCGICAIAGTWVVVRGMAFLGDAMSHGMLPGVAVAALLGGDLLLGAACSAALMAVGVTALQRNSRFAADTGIGLVFVGMLAAGVIVVSRSRSFAVDLTGYLFGDVLAIRDRDLVILLAALMIGVVVAVVGHRAFVALTFDPRLAHTLGLRPRWARLALLGLLTLAIVASFHVAGTLLVFGLLIAPPAAALYWADRIPVIMLLAALFGGLSTVGGLIVSWYAGTAAGATIVAVAVGIFLLSAALSWLRERGSPAGVQALVAVLALLLPLAGCGSDTGDPVEHPHGYVAGAEEVDAPRTRLVVADGTAVRVLDLIRGETIYQGSSRAMDVRGDDRYGYLDTGSGVRIVDGGAWTVDHGDHMHYYRTAAKDVGTFDGAGPLAAHSDPAVTAIRTRSGTAILDRAALDSGRIAQRAVIDGLAAPYAEHLAAVDNAGRAQIRDRDGKPVTSFSETCPAARGFAVTRRGLVFGCADGALLVTSSEGHFDAAKINYPEQVSDADRATEFRHRPGATTVVARAGNRGAWVLDIRARTWHLLEIGPIVAANTAGEGAALLALTADGVLHAHDIATGTERTRTPVLAQPIADGPAPVIEIDSGRAYINDPAGRAVHEIDYRDNLRRARTFDLDIAARYLVETGR
;
A
#
# COMPACT_ATOMS: atom_id res chain seq x y z
N MET A 1 22.27 -9.57 25.87
CA MET A 1 20.86 -9.26 26.24
C MET A 1 20.29 -8.23 25.27
N ASP A 2 21.10 -7.27 24.81
CA ASP A 2 20.74 -6.23 23.83
C ASP A 2 20.07 -6.76 22.55
N VAL A 3 20.51 -7.89 22.02
CA VAL A 3 19.92 -8.54 20.82
C VAL A 3 18.46 -8.98 21.01
N LEU A 4 18.04 -9.35 22.23
CA LEU A 4 16.65 -9.78 22.47
C LEU A 4 15.70 -8.61 22.70
N PHE A 5 16.21 -7.48 23.21
CA PHE A 5 15.39 -6.33 23.59
C PHE A 5 15.40 -5.19 22.57
N ALA A 6 16.42 -5.10 21.71
CA ALA A 6 16.54 -4.07 20.67
C ALA A 6 15.28 -3.89 19.79
N PRO A 7 14.60 -4.96 19.33
CA PRO A 7 13.37 -4.78 18.53
C PRO A 7 12.26 -4.08 19.33
N PHE A 8 12.18 -4.32 20.64
CA PHE A 8 11.12 -3.83 21.51
C PHE A 8 11.37 -2.44 22.08
N GLU A 9 12.49 -1.78 21.76
CA GLU A 9 12.69 -0.36 22.07
C GLU A 9 11.89 0.53 21.12
N VAL A 10 11.49 -0.01 19.96
CA VAL A 10 10.78 0.74 18.92
C VAL A 10 9.28 0.70 19.16
N ALA A 11 8.65 1.88 19.19
CA ALA A 11 7.24 2.03 19.58
C ALA A 11 6.24 1.21 18.73
N PHE A 12 6.49 1.05 17.42
CA PHE A 12 5.59 0.26 16.57
C PHE A 12 5.70 -1.25 16.84
N VAL A 13 6.90 -1.75 17.17
CA VAL A 13 7.11 -3.16 17.53
C VAL A 13 6.51 -3.47 18.90
N GLN A 14 6.53 -2.52 19.84
CA GLN A 14 5.81 -2.65 21.11
C GLN A 14 4.30 -2.77 20.89
N ARG A 15 3.72 -1.95 20.00
CA ARG A 15 2.29 -2.07 19.64
C ARG A 15 2.00 -3.40 18.95
N ALA A 16 2.87 -3.85 18.05
CA ALA A 16 2.79 -5.17 17.42
C ALA A 16 2.77 -6.31 18.46
N LEU A 17 3.63 -6.23 19.49
CA LEU A 17 3.67 -7.19 20.58
C LEU A 17 2.37 -7.20 21.38
N TRP A 18 1.92 -6.04 21.87
CA TRP A 18 0.68 -5.95 22.66
C TRP A 18 -0.54 -6.39 21.86
N GLY A 19 -0.64 -5.95 20.59
CA GLY A 19 -1.71 -6.37 19.70
C GLY A 19 -1.69 -7.87 19.44
N GLY A 20 -0.52 -8.45 19.14
CA GLY A 20 -0.36 -9.88 18.94
C GLY A 20 -0.71 -10.70 20.18
N LEU A 21 -0.37 -10.24 21.39
CA LEU A 21 -0.76 -10.88 22.65
C LEU A 21 -2.29 -10.86 22.86
N LEU A 22 -2.95 -9.76 22.57
CA LEU A 22 -4.42 -9.65 22.65
C LEU A 22 -5.12 -10.56 21.64
N VAL A 23 -4.61 -10.59 20.39
CA VAL A 23 -5.07 -11.52 19.34
C VAL A 23 -4.89 -12.97 19.78
N CYS A 24 -3.73 -13.33 20.32
CA CYS A 24 -3.48 -14.66 20.87
C CYS A 24 -4.46 -15.03 21.98
N GLY A 25 -4.78 -14.09 22.88
CA GLY A 25 -5.76 -14.31 23.95
C GLY A 25 -7.15 -14.64 23.40
N ILE A 26 -7.67 -13.84 22.47
CA ILE A 26 -9.02 -14.06 21.94
C ILE A 26 -9.09 -15.29 21.04
N CYS A 27 -8.05 -15.53 20.22
CA CYS A 27 -7.92 -16.72 19.40
C CYS A 27 -7.73 -17.99 20.23
N ALA A 28 -7.04 -17.95 21.37
CA ALA A 28 -6.93 -19.10 22.27
C ALA A 28 -8.28 -19.52 22.84
N ILE A 29 -9.12 -18.55 23.24
CA ILE A 29 -10.45 -18.80 23.78
C ILE A 29 -11.38 -19.38 22.71
N ALA A 30 -11.53 -18.70 21.57
CA ALA A 30 -12.39 -19.15 20.48
C ALA A 30 -11.87 -20.46 19.86
N GLY A 31 -10.56 -20.53 19.60
CA GLY A 31 -9.87 -21.63 18.95
C GLY A 31 -9.90 -22.93 19.74
N THR A 32 -9.82 -22.88 21.07
CA THR A 32 -9.95 -24.08 21.91
C THR A 32 -11.28 -24.79 21.65
N TRP A 33 -12.39 -24.06 21.55
CA TRP A 33 -13.70 -24.64 21.24
C TRP A 33 -13.82 -25.12 19.79
N VAL A 34 -13.12 -24.47 18.85
CA VAL A 34 -13.06 -24.89 17.45
C VAL A 34 -12.36 -26.23 17.33
N VAL A 35 -11.17 -26.37 17.95
CA VAL A 35 -10.35 -27.58 17.86
C VAL A 35 -10.99 -28.75 18.61
N VAL A 36 -11.46 -28.54 19.85
CA VAL A 36 -12.09 -29.62 20.65
C VAL A 36 -13.36 -30.17 19.98
N ARG A 37 -14.07 -29.36 19.19
CA ARG A 37 -15.28 -29.78 18.46
C ARG A 37 -15.03 -30.22 17.02
N GLY A 38 -13.77 -30.26 16.57
CA GLY A 38 -13.42 -30.65 15.19
C GLY A 38 -13.94 -29.69 14.13
N MET A 39 -14.13 -28.41 14.45
CA MET A 39 -14.73 -27.41 13.56
C MET A 39 -13.69 -26.53 12.84
N ALA A 40 -12.45 -27.01 12.65
CA ALA A 40 -11.36 -26.20 12.09
C ALA A 40 -11.72 -25.58 10.73
N PHE A 41 -12.42 -26.33 9.87
CA PHE A 41 -12.90 -25.86 8.56
C PHE A 41 -13.83 -24.64 8.66
N LEU A 42 -14.59 -24.50 9.74
CA LEU A 42 -15.45 -23.34 9.96
C LEU A 42 -14.64 -22.04 10.14
N GLY A 43 -13.47 -22.10 10.77
CA GLY A 43 -12.62 -20.92 10.97
C GLY A 43 -12.10 -20.35 9.65
N ASP A 44 -11.68 -21.23 8.74
CA ASP A 44 -11.22 -20.86 7.40
C ASP A 44 -12.38 -20.34 6.53
N ALA A 45 -13.51 -21.06 6.56
CA ALA A 45 -14.74 -20.64 5.88
C ALA A 45 -15.16 -19.22 6.29
N MET A 46 -15.18 -18.92 7.59
CA MET A 46 -15.52 -17.59 8.12
C MET A 46 -14.55 -16.49 7.69
N SER A 47 -13.26 -16.82 7.59
CA SER A 47 -12.20 -15.87 7.19
C SER A 47 -12.29 -15.48 5.71
N HIS A 48 -12.79 -16.35 4.85
CA HIS A 48 -13.09 -16.02 3.46
C HIS A 48 -14.51 -15.51 3.26
N GLY A 49 -15.43 -15.93 4.14
CA GLY A 49 -16.82 -15.48 4.16
C GLY A 49 -16.97 -13.99 4.44
N MET A 50 -15.97 -13.31 4.98
CA MET A 50 -15.97 -11.85 5.12
C MET A 50 -15.68 -11.09 3.82
N LEU A 51 -15.05 -11.72 2.82
CA LEU A 51 -14.60 -11.07 1.58
C LEU A 51 -15.71 -10.27 0.87
N PRO A 52 -16.96 -10.76 0.73
CA PRO A 52 -18.03 -10.00 0.09
C PRO A 52 -18.36 -8.72 0.84
N GLY A 53 -18.40 -8.78 2.17
CA GLY A 53 -18.68 -7.62 3.01
C GLY A 53 -17.59 -6.57 2.94
N VAL A 54 -16.33 -7.01 3.00
CA VAL A 54 -15.16 -6.13 2.82
C VAL A 54 -15.19 -5.50 1.44
N ALA A 55 -15.48 -6.27 0.39
CA ALA A 55 -15.55 -5.78 -0.97
C ALA A 55 -16.69 -4.75 -1.17
N VAL A 56 -17.88 -5.01 -0.63
CA VAL A 56 -19.00 -4.06 -0.72
C VAL A 56 -18.72 -2.80 0.09
N ALA A 57 -18.18 -2.91 1.30
CA ALA A 57 -17.82 -1.75 2.11
C ALA A 57 -16.75 -0.89 1.42
N ALA A 58 -15.74 -1.51 0.84
CA ALA A 58 -14.70 -0.83 0.08
C ALA A 58 -15.28 -0.06 -1.12
N LEU A 59 -16.19 -0.66 -1.90
CA LEU A 59 -16.81 -0.01 -3.05
C LEU A 59 -17.74 1.16 -2.66
N LEU A 60 -18.32 1.12 -1.48
CA LEU A 60 -19.19 2.19 -0.97
C LEU A 60 -18.41 3.28 -0.20
N GLY A 61 -17.08 3.14 -0.07
CA GLY A 61 -16.26 4.03 0.78
C GLY A 61 -16.62 3.97 2.26
N GLY A 62 -17.20 2.85 2.71
CA GLY A 62 -17.65 2.63 4.08
C GLY A 62 -16.58 2.00 4.97
N ASP A 63 -16.94 1.73 6.22
CA ASP A 63 -16.08 1.05 7.19
C ASP A 63 -15.92 -0.44 6.85
N LEU A 64 -14.68 -0.87 6.60
CA LEU A 64 -14.38 -2.24 6.17
C LEU A 64 -14.59 -3.27 7.30
N LEU A 65 -14.37 -2.88 8.56
CA LEU A 65 -14.60 -3.76 9.71
C LEU A 65 -16.10 -4.04 9.85
N LEU A 66 -16.94 -3.03 9.64
CA LEU A 66 -18.39 -3.19 9.63
C LEU A 66 -18.85 -4.09 8.46
N GLY A 67 -18.26 -3.92 7.28
CA GLY A 67 -18.49 -4.81 6.12
C GLY A 67 -18.14 -6.26 6.44
N ALA A 68 -16.95 -6.51 6.97
CA ALA A 68 -16.48 -7.83 7.40
C ALA A 68 -17.41 -8.43 8.47
N ALA A 69 -17.80 -7.65 9.49
CA ALA A 69 -18.68 -8.07 10.56
C ALA A 69 -20.06 -8.50 10.04
N CYS A 70 -20.68 -7.69 9.18
CA CYS A 70 -21.97 -7.99 8.57
C CYS A 70 -21.93 -9.27 7.73
N SER A 71 -20.88 -9.46 6.95
CA SER A 71 -20.72 -10.63 6.09
C SER A 71 -20.41 -11.89 6.88
N ALA A 72 -19.53 -11.81 7.89
CA ALA A 72 -19.28 -12.92 8.81
C ALA A 72 -20.53 -13.30 9.62
N ALA A 73 -21.35 -12.32 10.03
CA ALA A 73 -22.64 -12.60 10.67
C ALA A 73 -23.62 -13.29 9.71
N LEU A 74 -23.69 -12.84 8.45
CA LEU A 74 -24.50 -13.48 7.41
C LEU A 74 -24.06 -14.93 7.18
N MET A 75 -22.75 -15.19 7.16
CA MET A 75 -22.21 -16.55 7.08
C MET A 75 -22.65 -17.40 8.27
N ALA A 76 -22.49 -16.91 9.50
CA ALA A 76 -22.87 -17.63 10.71
C ALA A 76 -24.37 -17.99 10.71
N VAL A 77 -25.23 -17.07 10.24
CA VAL A 77 -26.67 -17.31 10.05
C VAL A 77 -26.92 -18.35 8.97
N GLY A 78 -26.25 -18.24 7.82
CA GLY A 78 -26.36 -19.19 6.70
C GLY A 78 -25.97 -20.61 7.09
N VAL A 79 -24.83 -20.77 7.77
CA VAL A 79 -24.37 -22.06 8.31
C VAL A 79 -25.38 -22.62 9.31
N THR A 80 -25.89 -21.79 10.23
CA THR A 80 -26.88 -22.21 11.21
C THR A 80 -28.19 -22.66 10.56
N ALA A 81 -28.62 -21.96 9.49
CA ALA A 81 -29.84 -22.30 8.76
C ALA A 81 -29.68 -23.64 8.01
N LEU A 82 -28.56 -23.85 7.32
CA LEU A 82 -28.29 -25.09 6.58
C LEU A 82 -28.09 -26.29 7.50
N GLN A 83 -27.45 -26.12 8.66
CA GLN A 83 -27.27 -27.18 9.65
C GLN A 83 -28.57 -27.64 10.33
N ARG A 84 -29.69 -26.92 10.17
CA ARG A 84 -31.01 -27.41 10.65
C ARG A 84 -31.56 -28.54 9.79
N ASN A 85 -31.09 -28.67 8.55
CA ASN A 85 -31.57 -29.71 7.65
C ASN A 85 -30.74 -30.98 7.86
N SER A 86 -31.41 -32.05 8.32
CA SER A 86 -30.77 -33.34 8.61
C SER A 86 -30.28 -34.09 7.36
N ARG A 87 -30.56 -33.59 6.16
CA ARG A 87 -30.16 -34.21 4.89
C ARG A 87 -28.70 -33.94 4.52
N PHE A 88 -28.06 -32.92 5.09
CA PHE A 88 -26.69 -32.54 4.76
C PHE A 88 -25.76 -32.77 5.95
N ALA A 89 -24.54 -33.24 5.68
CA ALA A 89 -23.48 -33.22 6.68
C ALA A 89 -23.17 -31.75 7.06
N ALA A 90 -22.85 -31.51 8.34
CA ALA A 90 -22.58 -30.17 8.85
C ALA A 90 -21.48 -29.45 8.04
N ASP A 91 -20.46 -30.18 7.61
CA ASP A 91 -19.33 -29.67 6.82
C ASP A 91 -19.73 -29.31 5.39
N THR A 92 -20.65 -30.07 4.78
CA THR A 92 -21.22 -29.75 3.46
C THR A 92 -21.96 -28.41 3.50
N GLY A 93 -22.71 -28.16 4.59
CA GLY A 93 -23.42 -26.89 4.74
C GLY A 93 -22.48 -25.70 4.88
N ILE A 94 -21.39 -25.86 5.63
CA ILE A 94 -20.34 -24.84 5.76
C ILE A 94 -19.67 -24.59 4.41
N GLY A 95 -19.29 -25.66 3.70
CA GLY A 95 -18.65 -25.57 2.39
C GLY A 95 -19.49 -24.86 1.33
N LEU A 96 -20.81 -25.10 1.31
CA LEU A 96 -21.69 -24.47 0.33
C LEU A 96 -21.86 -22.97 0.58
N VAL A 97 -22.02 -22.55 1.85
CA VAL A 97 -22.09 -21.14 2.21
C VAL A 97 -20.74 -20.45 1.94
N PHE A 98 -19.63 -21.12 2.26
CA PHE A 98 -18.27 -20.66 1.95
C PHE A 98 -18.06 -20.41 0.47
N VAL A 99 -18.28 -21.40 -0.40
CA VAL A 99 -18.09 -21.24 -1.85
C VAL A 99 -19.04 -20.19 -2.41
N GLY A 100 -20.30 -20.16 -1.96
CA GLY A 100 -21.28 -19.16 -2.41
C GLY A 100 -20.89 -17.74 -2.04
N MET A 101 -20.42 -17.52 -0.81
CA MET A 101 -19.95 -16.20 -0.36
C MET A 101 -18.64 -15.82 -1.04
N LEU A 102 -17.67 -16.74 -1.14
CA LEU A 102 -16.43 -16.48 -1.86
C LEU A 102 -16.70 -16.08 -3.31
N ALA A 103 -17.57 -16.82 -4.02
CA ALA A 103 -17.99 -16.49 -5.37
C ALA A 103 -18.66 -15.10 -5.45
N ALA A 104 -19.55 -14.76 -4.49
CA ALA A 104 -20.16 -13.44 -4.44
C ALA A 104 -19.11 -12.33 -4.26
N GLY A 105 -18.12 -12.53 -3.39
CA GLY A 105 -17.01 -11.60 -3.19
C GLY A 105 -16.20 -11.40 -4.46
N VAL A 106 -15.80 -12.49 -5.13
CA VAL A 106 -15.06 -12.46 -6.39
C VAL A 106 -15.86 -11.79 -7.51
N ILE A 107 -17.18 -12.01 -7.60
CA ILE A 107 -18.05 -11.33 -8.57
C ILE A 107 -18.08 -9.81 -8.32
N VAL A 108 -18.18 -9.39 -7.05
CA VAL A 108 -18.17 -7.96 -6.67
C VAL A 108 -16.82 -7.33 -7.02
N VAL A 109 -15.71 -7.99 -6.69
CA VAL A 109 -14.35 -7.54 -6.98
C VAL A 109 -14.11 -7.44 -8.49
N SER A 110 -14.40 -8.51 -9.25
CA SER A 110 -14.10 -8.59 -10.69
C SER A 110 -14.89 -7.59 -11.55
N ARG A 111 -16.08 -7.16 -11.09
CA ARG A 111 -16.84 -6.11 -11.78
C ARG A 111 -16.31 -4.70 -11.51
N SER A 112 -15.49 -4.53 -10.48
CA SER A 112 -14.94 -3.23 -10.12
C SER A 112 -13.67 -2.93 -10.92
N ARG A 113 -13.65 -1.81 -11.64
CA ARG A 113 -12.48 -1.39 -12.44
C ARG A 113 -11.41 -0.67 -11.62
N SER A 114 -11.64 -0.55 -10.30
CA SER A 114 -10.81 0.17 -9.34
C SER A 114 -10.97 -0.43 -7.94
N PHE A 115 -10.56 -1.69 -7.77
CA PHE A 115 -10.37 -2.27 -6.44
C PHE A 115 -9.00 -1.80 -5.92
N ALA A 116 -8.96 -0.64 -5.27
CA ALA A 116 -7.74 -0.02 -4.73
C ALA A 116 -7.51 -0.42 -3.26
N VAL A 117 -7.69 -1.70 -2.94
CA VAL A 117 -7.44 -2.26 -1.61
C VAL A 117 -6.16 -3.09 -1.73
N ASP A 118 -5.18 -2.83 -0.85
CA ASP A 118 -3.96 -3.63 -0.74
C ASP A 118 -4.31 -5.06 -0.30
N LEU A 119 -4.63 -5.93 -1.26
CA LEU A 119 -5.03 -7.31 -1.01
C LEU A 119 -3.97 -8.07 -0.22
N THR A 120 -2.69 -7.73 -0.42
CA THR A 120 -1.56 -8.32 0.29
C THR A 120 -1.59 -7.93 1.77
N GLY A 121 -1.75 -6.64 2.08
CA GLY A 121 -1.94 -6.14 3.45
C GLY A 121 -3.19 -6.70 4.14
N TYR A 122 -4.25 -7.05 3.39
CA TYR A 122 -5.46 -7.69 3.94
C TYR A 122 -5.34 -9.21 4.13
N LEU A 123 -4.66 -9.91 3.22
CA LEU A 123 -4.51 -11.37 3.26
C LEU A 123 -3.51 -11.78 4.35
N PHE A 124 -2.42 -11.02 4.48
CA PHE A 124 -1.31 -11.32 5.40
C PHE A 124 -1.32 -10.46 6.67
N GLY A 125 -2.05 -9.33 6.67
CA GLY A 125 -2.06 -8.37 7.76
C GLY A 125 -0.79 -7.52 7.80
N ASP A 126 -0.88 -6.35 8.42
CA ASP A 126 0.30 -5.56 8.81
C ASP A 126 0.33 -5.39 10.33
N VAL A 127 0.90 -6.39 11.00
CA VAL A 127 1.04 -6.44 12.46
C VAL A 127 1.90 -5.28 12.97
N LEU A 128 2.76 -4.69 12.12
CA LEU A 128 3.61 -3.56 12.50
C LEU A 128 2.87 -2.23 12.43
N ALA A 129 1.78 -2.13 11.66
CA ALA A 129 0.96 -0.92 11.51
C ALA A 129 -0.14 -0.72 12.57
N ILE A 130 -0.14 -1.51 13.65
CA ILE A 130 -1.13 -1.41 14.74
C ILE A 130 -1.13 -0.01 15.37
N ARG A 131 -2.34 0.57 15.51
CA ARG A 131 -2.59 1.85 16.18
C ARG A 131 -3.16 1.63 17.58
N ASP A 132 -3.10 2.66 18.41
CA ASP A 132 -3.59 2.59 19.79
C ASP A 132 -5.09 2.29 19.88
N ARG A 133 -5.88 2.77 18.90
CA ARG A 133 -7.31 2.47 18.80
C ARG A 133 -7.57 0.98 18.60
N ASP A 134 -6.71 0.29 17.85
CA ASP A 134 -6.88 -1.13 17.55
C ASP A 134 -6.64 -1.98 18.81
N LEU A 135 -5.68 -1.56 19.66
CA LEU A 135 -5.44 -2.19 20.96
C LEU A 135 -6.66 -2.13 21.88
N VAL A 136 -7.36 -0.98 21.91
CA VAL A 136 -8.58 -0.82 22.71
C VAL A 136 -9.70 -1.71 22.20
N ILE A 137 -9.86 -1.80 20.87
CA ILE A 137 -10.87 -2.68 20.24
C ILE A 137 -10.57 -4.15 20.54
N LEU A 138 -9.31 -4.57 20.39
CA LEU A 138 -8.86 -5.94 20.70
C LEU A 138 -9.04 -6.28 22.18
N LEU A 139 -8.71 -5.35 23.08
CA LEU A 139 -8.91 -5.54 24.51
C LEU A 139 -10.39 -5.69 24.86
N ALA A 140 -11.25 -4.83 24.30
CA ALA A 140 -12.70 -4.93 24.50
C ALA A 140 -13.25 -6.27 23.97
N ALA A 141 -12.81 -6.69 22.79
CA ALA A 141 -13.20 -7.98 22.19
C ALA A 141 -12.74 -9.17 23.05
N LEU A 142 -11.51 -9.13 23.58
CA LEU A 142 -10.98 -10.15 24.48
C LEU A 142 -11.82 -10.24 25.76
N MET A 143 -12.15 -9.11 26.39
CA MET A 143 -12.98 -9.08 27.60
C MET A 143 -14.36 -9.66 27.35
N ILE A 144 -15.01 -9.30 26.24
CA ILE A 144 -16.29 -9.88 25.82
C ILE A 144 -16.14 -11.39 25.61
N GLY A 145 -15.07 -11.81 24.91
CA GLY A 145 -14.78 -13.22 24.66
C GLY A 145 -14.62 -14.05 25.94
N VAL A 146 -13.91 -13.51 26.93
CA VAL A 146 -13.76 -14.13 28.27
C VAL A 146 -15.11 -14.26 28.95
N VAL A 147 -15.92 -13.21 28.97
CA VAL A 147 -17.26 -13.25 29.60
C VAL A 147 -18.14 -14.31 28.93
N VAL A 148 -18.18 -14.34 27.60
CA VAL A 148 -18.95 -15.34 26.84
C VAL A 148 -18.45 -16.76 27.12
N ALA A 149 -17.13 -16.96 27.17
CA ALA A 149 -16.54 -18.26 27.46
C ALA A 149 -16.85 -18.75 28.89
N VAL A 150 -16.78 -17.87 29.89
CA VAL A 150 -17.05 -18.20 31.29
C VAL A 150 -18.54 -18.50 31.51
N VAL A 151 -19.42 -17.62 31.05
CA VAL A 151 -20.88 -17.79 31.18
C VAL A 151 -21.37 -18.99 30.37
N GLY A 152 -20.81 -19.17 29.16
CA GLY A 152 -21.18 -20.23 28.24
C GLY A 152 -20.52 -21.58 28.52
N HIS A 153 -19.49 -21.65 29.36
CA HIS A 153 -18.62 -22.82 29.54
C HIS A 153 -19.41 -24.12 29.69
N ARG A 154 -20.34 -24.16 30.64
CA ARG A 154 -21.10 -25.37 30.97
C ARG A 154 -21.97 -25.84 29.80
N ALA A 155 -22.53 -24.91 29.02
CA ALA A 155 -23.35 -25.21 27.85
C ALA A 155 -22.49 -25.61 26.64
N PHE A 156 -21.32 -25.00 26.45
CA PHE A 156 -20.36 -25.35 25.39
C PHE A 156 -19.78 -26.76 25.60
N VAL A 157 -19.44 -27.12 26.84
CA VAL A 157 -19.02 -28.48 27.19
C VAL A 157 -20.12 -29.48 26.86
N ALA A 158 -21.35 -29.25 27.32
CA ALA A 158 -22.47 -30.18 27.06
C ALA A 158 -22.72 -30.36 25.56
N LEU A 159 -22.62 -29.30 24.77
CA LEU A 159 -22.74 -29.31 23.30
C LEU A 159 -21.60 -30.06 22.59
N THR A 160 -20.44 -30.21 23.22
CA THR A 160 -19.30 -30.93 22.67
C THR A 160 -19.53 -32.45 22.73
N PHE A 161 -20.21 -32.93 23.77
CA PHE A 161 -20.55 -34.35 23.92
C PHE A 161 -21.78 -34.75 23.11
N ASP A 162 -22.95 -34.16 23.40
CA ASP A 162 -24.20 -34.46 22.69
C ASP A 162 -25.20 -33.29 22.84
N PRO A 163 -25.71 -32.71 21.73
CA PRO A 163 -26.81 -31.75 21.77
C PRO A 163 -28.05 -32.21 22.56
N ARG A 164 -28.34 -33.52 22.60
CA ARG A 164 -29.46 -34.10 23.38
C ARG A 164 -29.19 -34.03 24.87
N LEU A 165 -27.95 -34.30 25.30
CA LEU A 165 -27.51 -34.15 26.69
C LEU A 165 -27.61 -32.69 27.16
N ALA A 166 -27.21 -31.74 26.31
CA ALA A 166 -27.39 -30.31 26.61
C ALA A 166 -28.87 -29.92 26.74
N HIS A 167 -29.78 -30.59 26.01
CA HIS A 167 -31.21 -30.35 26.12
C HIS A 167 -31.79 -30.89 27.42
N THR A 168 -31.44 -32.11 27.84
CA THR A 168 -31.91 -32.71 29.09
C THR A 168 -31.39 -31.98 30.32
N LEU A 169 -30.19 -31.39 30.24
CA LEU A 169 -29.61 -30.54 31.29
C LEU A 169 -30.21 -29.11 31.33
N GLY A 170 -31.17 -28.79 30.46
CA GLY A 170 -31.81 -27.47 30.41
C GLY A 170 -30.95 -26.34 29.82
N LEU A 171 -29.80 -26.67 29.21
CA LEU A 171 -28.77 -25.72 28.77
C LEU A 171 -29.02 -25.12 27.37
N ARG A 172 -30.27 -25.16 26.89
CA ARG A 172 -30.74 -24.53 25.63
C ARG A 172 -29.71 -24.59 24.48
N PRO A 173 -29.43 -25.77 23.90
CA PRO A 173 -28.32 -26.00 22.97
C PRO A 173 -28.29 -25.09 21.72
N ARG A 174 -29.45 -24.55 21.30
CA ARG A 174 -29.53 -23.59 20.19
C ARG A 174 -28.80 -22.28 20.50
N TRP A 175 -29.00 -21.74 21.70
CA TRP A 175 -28.38 -20.48 22.12
C TRP A 175 -26.89 -20.63 22.36
N ALA A 176 -26.47 -21.75 22.96
CA ALA A 176 -25.06 -22.01 23.17
C ALA A 176 -24.31 -22.27 21.85
N ARG A 177 -24.96 -22.84 20.82
CA ARG A 177 -24.38 -22.88 19.46
C ARG A 177 -24.21 -21.47 18.88
N LEU A 178 -25.24 -20.63 18.97
CA LEU A 178 -25.19 -19.24 18.49
C LEU A 178 -24.11 -18.42 19.22
N ALA A 179 -24.00 -18.57 20.54
CA ALA A 179 -22.98 -17.90 21.34
C ALA A 179 -21.56 -18.34 20.95
N LEU A 180 -21.37 -19.63 20.63
CA LEU A 180 -20.07 -20.11 20.17
C LEU A 180 -19.71 -19.60 18.77
N LEU A 181 -20.69 -19.57 17.85
CA LEU A 181 -20.51 -18.95 16.53
C LEU A 181 -20.22 -17.45 16.66
N GLY A 182 -20.93 -16.75 17.54
CA GLY A 182 -20.69 -15.34 17.83
C GLY A 182 -19.31 -15.08 18.43
N LEU A 183 -18.83 -15.94 19.33
CA LEU A 183 -17.48 -15.87 19.89
C LEU A 183 -16.41 -16.06 18.80
N LEU A 184 -16.62 -17.01 17.88
CA LEU A 184 -15.74 -17.22 16.74
C LEU A 184 -15.75 -16.02 15.78
N THR A 185 -16.93 -15.51 15.43
CA THR A 185 -17.07 -14.31 14.59
C THR A 185 -16.38 -13.11 15.23
N LEU A 186 -16.57 -12.90 16.54
CA LEU A 186 -15.92 -11.81 17.28
C LEU A 186 -14.40 -11.93 17.21
N ALA A 187 -13.86 -13.13 17.47
CA ALA A 187 -12.42 -13.37 17.43
C ALA A 187 -11.82 -13.09 16.04
N ILE A 188 -12.48 -13.60 14.99
CA ILE A 188 -12.03 -13.43 13.60
C ILE A 188 -12.12 -11.96 13.19
N VAL A 189 -13.28 -11.32 13.36
CA VAL A 189 -13.51 -9.93 12.90
C VAL A 189 -12.64 -8.93 13.66
N ALA A 190 -12.55 -9.04 14.99
CA ALA A 190 -11.77 -8.09 15.80
C ALA A 190 -10.27 -8.19 15.50
N SER A 191 -9.78 -9.38 15.16
CA SER A 191 -8.35 -9.62 14.88
C SER A 191 -8.00 -9.40 13.41
N PHE A 192 -8.97 -9.53 12.50
CA PHE A 192 -8.75 -9.53 11.05
C PHE A 192 -8.06 -8.26 10.54
N HIS A 193 -8.52 -7.07 10.93
CA HIS A 193 -7.96 -5.81 10.41
C HIS A 193 -6.50 -5.58 10.83
N VAL A 194 -6.06 -6.22 11.91
CA VAL A 194 -4.72 -6.08 12.50
C VAL A 194 -3.77 -7.17 12.01
N ALA A 195 -4.25 -8.41 12.00
CA ALA A 195 -3.42 -9.60 11.82
C ALA A 195 -3.57 -10.22 10.42
N GLY A 196 -4.61 -9.88 9.66
CA GLY A 196 -4.93 -10.55 8.39
C GLY A 196 -5.55 -11.93 8.57
N THR A 197 -6.06 -12.53 7.49
CA THR A 197 -6.76 -13.83 7.57
C THR A 197 -5.82 -14.97 7.96
N LEU A 198 -4.59 -14.98 7.41
CA LEU A 198 -3.62 -16.06 7.63
C LEU A 198 -3.19 -16.16 9.10
N LEU A 199 -2.81 -15.03 9.71
CA LEU A 199 -2.34 -15.03 11.10
C LEU A 199 -3.46 -15.39 12.08
N VAL A 200 -4.67 -14.84 11.86
CA VAL A 200 -5.82 -15.14 12.71
C VAL A 200 -6.16 -16.63 12.65
N PHE A 201 -6.21 -17.23 11.46
CA PHE A 201 -6.47 -18.65 11.32
C PHE A 201 -5.37 -19.51 11.96
N GLY A 202 -4.09 -19.16 11.72
CA GLY A 202 -2.95 -19.84 12.33
C GLY A 202 -3.00 -19.85 13.85
N LEU A 203 -3.24 -18.70 14.48
CA LEU A 203 -3.33 -18.56 15.94
C LEU A 203 -4.63 -19.14 16.53
N LEU A 204 -5.69 -19.25 15.74
CA LEU A 204 -6.94 -19.89 16.14
C LEU A 204 -6.80 -21.42 16.21
N ILE A 205 -5.93 -22.02 15.40
CA ILE A 205 -5.82 -23.48 15.29
C ILE A 205 -4.55 -24.04 15.94
N ALA A 206 -3.36 -23.53 15.59
CA ALA A 206 -2.10 -24.16 15.98
C ALA A 206 -1.82 -24.13 17.50
N PRO A 207 -1.93 -22.98 18.21
CA PRO A 207 -1.71 -22.96 19.67
C PRO A 207 -2.70 -23.82 20.46
N PRO A 208 -4.03 -23.80 20.20
CA PRO A 208 -4.96 -24.70 20.88
C PRO A 208 -4.71 -26.18 20.55
N ALA A 209 -4.38 -26.52 19.31
CA ALA A 209 -4.02 -27.88 18.94
C ALA A 209 -2.74 -28.36 19.65
N ALA A 210 -1.75 -27.48 19.81
CA ALA A 210 -0.53 -27.76 20.56
C ALA A 210 -0.84 -28.01 22.05
N ALA A 211 -1.72 -27.20 22.64
CA ALA A 211 -2.11 -27.29 24.04
C ALA A 211 -2.84 -28.60 24.41
N LEU A 212 -3.55 -29.22 23.45
CA LEU A 212 -4.26 -30.50 23.67
C LEU A 212 -3.34 -31.67 24.00
N TYR A 213 -2.06 -31.63 23.61
CA TYR A 213 -1.08 -32.65 23.99
C TYR A 213 -0.66 -32.60 25.47
N TRP A 214 -0.95 -31.49 26.16
CA TRP A 214 -0.40 -31.21 27.48
C TRP A 214 -1.46 -31.08 28.58
N ALA A 215 -2.74 -30.92 28.22
CA ALA A 215 -3.80 -30.71 29.19
C ALA A 215 -5.15 -31.28 28.74
N ASP A 216 -5.89 -31.85 29.69
CA ASP A 216 -7.22 -32.43 29.47
C ASP A 216 -8.38 -31.52 29.94
N ARG A 217 -8.06 -30.39 30.58
CA ARG A 217 -9.05 -29.44 31.10
C ARG A 217 -9.14 -28.22 30.19
N ILE A 218 -10.34 -27.92 29.68
CA ILE A 218 -10.57 -26.82 28.73
C ILE A 218 -9.98 -25.47 29.18
N PRO A 219 -10.16 -25.01 30.44
CA PRO A 219 -9.55 -23.74 30.87
C PRO A 219 -8.01 -23.77 30.85
N VAL A 220 -7.41 -24.94 31.12
CA VAL A 220 -5.95 -25.11 31.07
C VAL A 220 -5.47 -25.13 29.62
N ILE A 221 -6.23 -25.77 28.71
CA ILE A 221 -5.95 -25.74 27.26
C ILE A 221 -5.99 -24.29 26.76
N MET A 222 -6.98 -23.49 27.16
CA MET A 222 -7.06 -22.07 26.79
C MET A 222 -5.85 -21.27 27.27
N LEU A 223 -5.41 -21.50 28.52
CA LEU A 223 -4.26 -20.82 29.10
C LEU A 223 -2.96 -21.20 28.37
N LEU A 224 -2.75 -22.50 28.12
CA LEU A 224 -1.60 -22.99 27.37
C LEU A 224 -1.61 -22.52 25.92
N ALA A 225 -2.77 -22.47 25.28
CA ALA A 225 -2.92 -21.94 23.92
C ALA A 225 -2.56 -20.44 23.87
N ALA A 226 -3.01 -19.64 24.84
CA ALA A 226 -2.63 -18.24 24.94
C ALA A 226 -1.13 -18.06 25.18
N LEU A 227 -0.52 -18.91 26.01
CA LEU A 227 0.92 -18.92 26.26
C LEU A 227 1.70 -19.29 24.98
N PHE A 228 1.34 -20.38 24.30
CA PHE A 228 1.99 -20.80 23.06
C PHE A 228 1.82 -19.77 21.94
N GLY A 229 0.63 -19.16 21.82
CA GLY A 229 0.42 -18.04 20.90
C GLY A 229 1.29 -16.82 21.25
N GLY A 230 1.38 -16.47 22.53
CA GLY A 230 2.23 -15.38 22.99
C GLY A 230 3.72 -15.63 22.73
N LEU A 231 4.21 -16.84 22.99
CA LEU A 231 5.57 -17.25 22.64
C LEU A 231 5.82 -17.20 21.13
N SER A 232 4.82 -17.58 20.33
CA SER A 232 4.89 -17.48 18.87
C SER A 232 4.95 -16.04 18.40
N THR A 233 4.23 -15.13 19.06
CA THR A 233 4.24 -13.70 18.76
C THR A 233 5.61 -13.10 19.06
N VAL A 234 6.15 -13.36 20.26
CA VAL A 234 7.48 -12.86 20.65
C VAL A 234 8.56 -13.43 19.74
N GLY A 235 8.59 -14.75 19.55
CA GLY A 235 9.57 -15.42 18.69
C GLY A 235 9.46 -14.99 17.23
N GLY A 236 8.23 -14.88 16.72
CA GLY A 236 7.98 -14.46 15.34
C GLY A 236 8.39 -13.02 15.07
N LEU A 237 8.15 -12.09 15.99
CA LEU A 237 8.61 -10.69 15.87
C LEU A 237 10.14 -10.59 15.93
N ILE A 238 10.81 -11.34 16.80
CA ILE A 238 12.28 -11.37 16.87
C ILE A 238 12.87 -11.92 15.57
N VAL A 239 12.36 -13.06 15.08
CA VAL A 239 12.83 -13.67 13.83
C VAL A 239 12.58 -12.73 12.65
N SER A 240 11.38 -12.16 12.55
CA SER A 240 11.02 -11.19 11.50
C SER A 240 11.93 -9.97 11.50
N TRP A 241 12.29 -9.44 12.67
CA TRP A 241 13.19 -8.29 12.80
C TRP A 241 14.58 -8.56 12.23
N TYR A 242 15.16 -9.73 12.51
CA TYR A 242 16.52 -10.07 12.09
C TYR A 242 16.60 -10.68 10.68
N ALA A 243 15.58 -11.43 10.28
CA ALA A 243 15.53 -12.11 8.98
C ALA A 243 14.85 -11.27 7.89
N GLY A 244 14.24 -10.12 8.22
CA GLY A 244 13.51 -9.28 7.26
C GLY A 244 12.22 -9.92 6.74
N THR A 245 11.71 -10.98 7.37
CA THR A 245 10.53 -11.72 6.89
C THR A 245 9.22 -11.05 7.33
N ALA A 246 8.12 -11.31 6.61
CA ALA A 246 6.79 -10.82 6.98
C ALA A 246 6.39 -11.27 8.40
N ALA A 247 6.12 -10.31 9.29
CA ALA A 247 5.89 -10.56 10.71
C ALA A 247 4.75 -11.55 10.97
N GLY A 248 3.59 -11.36 10.33
CA GLY A 248 2.43 -12.24 10.50
C GLY A 248 2.69 -13.67 10.06
N ALA A 249 3.29 -13.87 8.88
CA ALA A 249 3.67 -15.20 8.39
C ALA A 249 4.70 -15.88 9.30
N THR A 250 5.66 -15.11 9.82
CA THR A 250 6.69 -15.62 10.73
C THR A 250 6.09 -16.06 12.07
N ILE A 251 5.15 -15.30 12.63
CA ILE A 251 4.43 -15.69 13.86
C ILE A 251 3.66 -17.00 13.65
N VAL A 252 2.97 -17.17 12.52
CA VAL A 252 2.27 -18.43 12.21
C VAL A 252 3.26 -19.59 12.05
N ALA A 253 4.37 -19.39 11.35
CA ALA A 253 5.40 -20.41 11.19
C ALA A 253 5.94 -20.87 12.56
N VAL A 254 6.19 -19.95 13.49
CA VAL A 254 6.58 -20.29 14.86
C VAL A 254 5.46 -21.02 15.60
N ALA A 255 4.19 -20.60 15.47
CA ALA A 255 3.05 -21.28 16.09
C ALA A 255 2.87 -22.73 15.60
N VAL A 256 3.01 -22.96 14.29
CA VAL A 256 3.01 -24.29 13.68
C VAL A 256 4.21 -25.09 14.17
N GLY A 257 5.39 -24.47 14.29
CA GLY A 257 6.58 -25.09 14.88
C GLY A 257 6.36 -25.56 16.31
N ILE A 258 5.70 -24.74 17.15
CA ILE A 258 5.34 -25.11 18.54
C ILE A 258 4.35 -26.27 18.55
N PHE A 259 3.38 -26.31 17.62
CA PHE A 259 2.47 -27.44 17.45
C PHE A 259 3.22 -28.73 17.09
N LEU A 260 4.08 -28.70 16.06
CA LEU A 260 4.84 -29.86 15.62
C LEU A 260 5.79 -30.36 16.72
N LEU A 261 6.42 -29.44 17.46
CA LEU A 261 7.26 -29.76 18.62
C LEU A 261 6.44 -30.41 19.74
N SER A 262 5.25 -29.88 20.03
CA SER A 262 4.35 -30.45 21.04
C SER A 262 3.90 -31.86 20.66
N ALA A 263 3.54 -32.08 19.40
CA ALA A 263 3.18 -33.39 18.89
C ALA A 263 4.35 -34.39 18.98
N ALA A 264 5.56 -33.97 18.58
CA ALA A 264 6.76 -34.80 18.64
C ALA A 264 7.14 -35.16 20.09
N LEU A 265 7.11 -34.19 21.01
CA LEU A 265 7.40 -34.40 22.42
C LEU A 265 6.36 -35.31 23.10
N SER A 266 5.07 -35.14 22.77
CA SER A 266 4.01 -36.02 23.28
C SER A 266 4.23 -37.46 22.82
N TRP A 267 4.56 -37.65 21.55
CA TRP A 267 4.76 -38.99 21.01
C TRP A 267 6.04 -39.65 21.55
N LEU A 268 7.12 -38.89 21.79
CA LEU A 268 8.32 -39.36 22.50
C LEU A 268 8.03 -39.77 23.95
N ARG A 269 7.13 -39.05 24.64
CA ARG A 269 6.70 -39.37 26.00
C ARG A 269 5.92 -40.69 26.06
N GLU A 270 5.12 -40.99 25.04
CA GLU A 270 4.28 -42.19 24.99
C GLU A 270 5.00 -43.43 24.46
N ARG A 271 6.05 -43.27 23.65
CA ARG A 271 6.83 -44.39 23.08
C ARG A 271 8.32 -44.16 23.25
N GLY A 272 8.94 -44.85 24.21
CA GLY A 272 10.39 -44.88 24.39
C GLY A 272 11.13 -45.69 23.31
N SER A 273 10.95 -45.37 22.01
CA SER A 273 11.62 -46.08 20.91
C SER A 273 12.46 -45.13 20.02
N PRO A 274 13.59 -45.63 19.45
CA PRO A 274 14.56 -44.81 18.69
C PRO A 274 14.00 -44.23 17.38
N ALA A 275 12.86 -44.72 16.90
CA ALA A 275 12.14 -44.12 15.77
C ALA A 275 11.72 -42.68 16.08
N GLY A 276 11.62 -42.30 17.36
CA GLY A 276 11.15 -40.97 17.71
C GLY A 276 12.13 -39.84 17.74
N VAL A 277 13.39 -40.18 17.89
CA VAL A 277 14.48 -39.25 17.65
C VAL A 277 14.53 -38.89 16.16
N GLN A 278 14.24 -39.83 15.25
CA GLN A 278 14.21 -39.57 13.81
C GLN A 278 13.08 -38.63 13.39
N ALA A 279 11.88 -38.75 13.99
CA ALA A 279 10.78 -37.82 13.71
C ALA A 279 11.04 -36.42 14.27
N LEU A 280 11.65 -36.31 15.47
CA LEU A 280 12.07 -35.03 16.05
C LEU A 280 13.14 -34.34 15.19
N VAL A 281 14.12 -35.10 14.69
CA VAL A 281 15.15 -34.61 13.77
C VAL A 281 14.54 -34.19 12.42
N ALA A 282 13.54 -34.92 11.89
CA ALA A 282 12.83 -34.53 10.68
C ALA A 282 11.99 -33.25 10.86
N VAL A 283 11.34 -33.07 12.00
CA VAL A 283 10.57 -31.85 12.32
C VAL A 283 11.51 -30.65 12.51
N LEU A 284 12.63 -30.81 13.23
CA LEU A 284 13.67 -29.78 13.34
C LEU A 284 14.31 -29.47 11.98
N ALA A 285 14.51 -30.47 11.13
CA ALA A 285 15.01 -30.32 9.75
C ALA A 285 14.00 -29.61 8.82
N LEU A 286 12.69 -29.75 9.06
CA LEU A 286 11.66 -28.97 8.36
C LEU A 286 11.55 -27.52 8.84
N LEU A 287 12.02 -27.21 10.05
CA LEU A 287 12.12 -25.84 10.58
C LEU A 287 13.43 -25.14 10.17
N LEU A 288 14.46 -25.89 9.79
CA LEU A 288 15.76 -25.41 9.32
C LEU A 288 15.78 -24.60 8.01
N PRO A 289 14.83 -24.70 7.05
CA PRO A 289 14.83 -23.84 5.87
C PRO A 289 14.65 -22.35 6.22
N LEU A 290 14.10 -22.03 7.40
CA LEU A 290 13.93 -20.65 7.86
C LEU A 290 15.23 -20.01 8.38
N ALA A 291 16.27 -20.79 8.64
CA ALA A 291 17.60 -20.28 9.02
C ALA A 291 18.63 -20.37 7.89
N GLY A 292 18.28 -21.02 6.77
CA GLY A 292 19.22 -21.42 5.72
C GLY A 292 19.17 -20.58 4.43
N CYS A 293 18.16 -19.75 4.21
CA CYS A 293 18.14 -18.85 3.05
C CYS A 293 18.94 -17.57 3.35
N GLY A 294 20.24 -17.76 3.55
CA GLY A 294 21.21 -16.71 3.80
C GLY A 294 22.58 -17.13 3.28
N SER A 295 22.63 -17.72 2.09
CA SER A 295 23.87 -17.86 1.33
C SER A 295 23.56 -17.90 -0.15
N ASP A 296 23.80 -16.77 -0.81
CA ASP A 296 23.94 -16.68 -2.27
C ASP A 296 25.03 -17.67 -2.72
N THR A 297 24.61 -18.77 -3.32
CA THR A 297 25.45 -19.52 -4.26
C THR A 297 24.73 -19.49 -5.59
N GLY A 298 25.33 -18.75 -6.52
CA GLY A 298 24.71 -18.32 -7.75
C GLY A 298 24.37 -19.45 -8.70
N ASP A 299 23.09 -19.55 -9.00
CA ASP A 299 22.64 -19.76 -10.37
C ASP A 299 22.56 -18.38 -11.06
N PRO A 300 22.62 -18.30 -12.41
CA PRO A 300 22.48 -17.03 -13.11
C PRO A 300 21.09 -16.48 -12.77
N VAL A 301 21.05 -15.42 -11.95
CA VAL A 301 19.81 -14.73 -11.61
C VAL A 301 19.20 -14.24 -12.91
N GLU A 302 18.07 -14.81 -13.28
CA GLU A 302 17.20 -14.22 -14.30
C GLU A 302 16.79 -12.86 -13.76
N HIS A 303 17.50 -11.81 -14.20
CA HIS A 303 17.32 -10.47 -13.67
C HIS A 303 15.89 -10.00 -14.00
N PRO A 304 15.05 -9.72 -12.99
CA PRO A 304 13.72 -9.21 -13.24
C PRO A 304 13.78 -7.91 -14.04
N HIS A 305 12.74 -7.62 -14.82
CA HIS A 305 12.68 -6.41 -15.63
C HIS A 305 12.83 -5.16 -14.75
N GLY A 306 13.67 -4.22 -15.20
CA GLY A 306 14.00 -3.01 -14.46
C GLY A 306 15.14 -3.15 -13.44
N TYR A 307 15.76 -4.34 -13.32
CA TYR A 307 17.04 -4.49 -12.62
C TYR A 307 18.15 -3.68 -13.31
N VAL A 308 18.97 -3.01 -12.48
CA VAL A 308 20.19 -2.34 -12.91
C VAL A 308 21.36 -2.93 -12.16
N ALA A 309 22.49 -3.17 -12.85
CA ALA A 309 23.68 -3.76 -12.24
C ALA A 309 24.12 -2.97 -11.00
N GLY A 310 24.22 -3.67 -9.86
CA GLY A 310 24.56 -3.06 -8.55
C GLY A 310 23.37 -2.46 -7.79
N ALA A 311 22.14 -2.73 -8.23
CA ALA A 311 20.93 -2.44 -7.50
C ALA A 311 20.54 -3.61 -6.59
N GLU A 312 19.94 -3.29 -5.45
CA GLU A 312 19.36 -4.23 -4.51
C GLU A 312 17.84 -4.12 -4.61
N GLU A 313 17.16 -5.25 -4.82
CA GLU A 313 15.70 -5.33 -4.68
C GLU A 313 15.33 -5.35 -3.19
N VAL A 314 14.27 -4.64 -2.82
CA VAL A 314 13.83 -4.48 -1.43
C VAL A 314 12.31 -4.66 -1.32
N ASP A 315 11.82 -5.06 -0.14
CA ASP A 315 10.42 -5.45 0.06
C ASP A 315 9.41 -4.28 0.12
N ALA A 316 9.90 -3.04 0.13
CA ALA A 316 9.08 -1.86 0.30
C ALA A 316 9.69 -0.65 -0.42
N PRO A 317 8.87 0.31 -0.87
CA PRO A 317 9.33 1.48 -1.61
C PRO A 317 10.38 2.26 -0.82
N ARG A 318 11.35 2.82 -1.55
CA ARG A 318 12.46 3.61 -1.00
C ARG A 318 12.34 5.04 -1.47
N THR A 319 11.35 5.73 -0.93
CA THR A 319 11.06 7.11 -1.33
C THR A 319 12.21 8.04 -0.92
N ARG A 320 12.63 8.87 -1.87
CA ARG A 320 13.72 9.84 -1.73
C ARG A 320 13.32 11.17 -2.32
N LEU A 321 13.90 12.25 -1.80
CA LEU A 321 13.68 13.60 -2.30
C LEU A 321 14.96 14.16 -2.90
N VAL A 322 14.90 14.62 -4.14
CA VAL A 322 15.96 15.42 -4.76
C VAL A 322 15.64 16.89 -4.48
N VAL A 323 16.49 17.55 -3.70
CA VAL A 323 16.30 18.93 -3.22
C VAL A 323 17.42 19.81 -3.75
N ALA A 324 17.09 21.01 -4.25
CA ALA A 324 18.09 21.99 -4.70
C ALA A 324 17.79 23.41 -4.23
N ASP A 325 18.85 24.21 -4.03
CA ASP A 325 18.77 25.62 -3.58
C ASP A 325 19.26 26.64 -4.62
N GLY A 326 19.71 26.15 -5.77
CA GLY A 326 20.31 26.92 -6.86
C GLY A 326 21.83 27.05 -6.82
N THR A 327 22.48 26.46 -5.83
CA THR A 327 23.95 26.28 -5.76
C THR A 327 24.34 24.86 -5.38
N ALA A 328 23.46 24.13 -4.69
CA ALA A 328 23.64 22.80 -4.16
C ALA A 328 22.44 21.91 -4.46
N VAL A 329 22.70 20.60 -4.48
CA VAL A 329 21.72 19.53 -4.59
C VAL A 329 21.94 18.50 -3.47
N ARG A 330 20.85 17.97 -2.94
CA ARG A 330 20.81 16.94 -1.91
C ARG A 330 19.87 15.83 -2.36
N VAL A 331 20.19 14.59 -2.01
CA VAL A 331 19.20 13.50 -2.03
C VAL A 331 18.95 13.07 -0.59
N LEU A 332 17.71 13.24 -0.14
CA LEU A 332 17.24 12.87 1.19
C LEU A 332 16.54 11.51 1.13
N ASP A 333 16.95 10.57 1.97
CA ASP A 333 16.25 9.30 2.19
C ASP A 333 15.15 9.49 3.22
N LEU A 334 13.88 9.32 2.83
CA LEU A 334 12.73 9.60 3.70
C LEU A 334 12.49 8.55 4.78
N ILE A 335 13.06 7.37 4.61
CA ILE A 335 13.00 6.30 5.61
C ILE A 335 14.00 6.59 6.71
N ARG A 336 15.25 6.90 6.33
CA ARG A 336 16.32 7.20 7.30
C ARG A 336 16.25 8.62 7.85
N GLY A 337 15.67 9.55 7.11
CA GLY A 337 15.69 10.98 7.43
C GLY A 337 17.07 11.62 7.24
N GLU A 338 17.93 11.03 6.41
CA GLU A 338 19.31 11.45 6.23
C GLU A 338 19.62 11.82 4.78
N THR A 339 20.52 12.79 4.59
CA THR A 339 21.05 13.12 3.27
C THR A 339 22.06 12.06 2.85
N ILE A 340 21.79 11.37 1.75
CA ILE A 340 22.63 10.29 1.22
C ILE A 340 23.51 10.71 0.02
N TYR A 341 23.22 11.88 -0.57
CA TYR A 341 24.04 12.46 -1.63
C TYR A 341 24.11 13.98 -1.50
N GLN A 342 25.28 14.53 -1.79
CA GLN A 342 25.56 15.97 -1.79
C GLN A 342 26.31 16.34 -3.06
N GLY A 343 25.82 17.34 -3.78
CA GLY A 343 26.49 17.90 -4.95
C GLY A 343 26.30 19.41 -5.04
N SER A 344 27.07 20.05 -5.91
CA SER A 344 26.94 21.48 -6.24
C SER A 344 26.33 21.64 -7.62
N SER A 345 25.22 22.36 -7.77
CA SER A 345 24.57 22.60 -9.07
C SER A 345 23.90 23.97 -9.11
N ARG A 346 24.04 24.70 -10.22
CA ARG A 346 23.33 25.96 -10.45
C ARG A 346 21.88 25.69 -10.90
N ALA A 347 21.08 25.09 -10.03
CA ALA A 347 19.73 24.65 -10.34
C ALA A 347 18.73 25.82 -10.38
N MET A 348 17.99 25.98 -11.48
CA MET A 348 16.92 26.97 -11.61
C MET A 348 15.52 26.36 -11.54
N ASP A 349 15.42 25.04 -11.69
CA ASP A 349 14.22 24.23 -11.50
C ASP A 349 14.62 22.74 -11.39
N VAL A 350 13.70 21.88 -10.94
CA VAL A 350 13.86 20.42 -10.97
C VAL A 350 12.58 19.73 -11.44
N ARG A 351 12.73 18.71 -12.29
CA ARG A 351 11.67 17.78 -12.68
C ARG A 351 12.13 16.35 -12.42
N GLY A 352 11.20 15.39 -12.39
CA GLY A 352 11.54 14.00 -12.12
C GLY A 352 10.66 13.03 -12.90
N ASP A 353 11.15 11.80 -13.03
CA ASP A 353 10.53 10.70 -13.78
C ASP A 353 10.37 9.44 -12.92
N ASP A 354 10.21 9.61 -11.60
CA ASP A 354 10.24 8.57 -10.56
C ASP A 354 11.63 8.11 -10.11
N ARG A 355 12.69 8.17 -10.93
CA ARG A 355 14.03 7.76 -10.49
C ARG A 355 15.04 8.90 -10.46
N TYR A 356 15.02 9.72 -11.50
CA TYR A 356 16.02 10.75 -11.73
C TYR A 356 15.43 12.13 -11.47
N GLY A 357 16.26 13.01 -10.91
CA GLY A 357 16.04 14.44 -10.89
C GLY A 357 16.73 15.10 -12.09
N TYR A 358 15.99 15.92 -12.82
CA TYR A 358 16.41 16.70 -13.98
C TYR A 358 16.48 18.17 -13.60
N LEU A 359 17.68 18.67 -13.34
CA LEU A 359 17.94 20.02 -12.84
C LEU A 359 18.21 20.98 -14.01
N ASP A 360 17.48 22.09 -14.08
CA ASP A 360 17.77 23.17 -15.03
C ASP A 360 19.06 23.89 -14.62
N THR A 361 20.09 23.86 -15.46
CA THR A 361 21.33 24.62 -15.21
C THR A 361 21.39 25.94 -15.99
N GLY A 362 20.32 26.28 -16.73
CA GLY A 362 20.24 27.44 -17.62
C GLY A 362 20.78 27.17 -19.02
N SER A 363 21.90 26.46 -19.14
CA SER A 363 22.51 26.06 -20.43
C SER A 363 22.30 24.57 -20.78
N GLY A 364 21.94 23.74 -19.81
CA GLY A 364 21.73 22.30 -19.99
C GLY A 364 20.86 21.70 -18.88
N VAL A 365 20.59 20.40 -18.97
CA VAL A 365 19.90 19.65 -17.92
C VAL A 365 20.89 18.71 -17.24
N ARG A 366 21.10 18.91 -15.95
CA ARG A 366 21.91 18.00 -15.12
C ARG A 366 21.01 16.89 -14.57
N ILE A 367 21.46 15.66 -14.66
CA ILE A 367 20.72 14.48 -14.23
C ILE A 367 21.36 13.90 -12.97
N VAL A 368 20.56 13.76 -11.92
CA VAL A 368 20.91 13.13 -10.65
C VAL A 368 20.07 11.87 -10.49
N ASP A 369 20.70 10.71 -10.30
CA ASP A 369 20.02 9.47 -9.94
C ASP A 369 19.66 9.55 -8.46
N GLY A 370 18.35 9.54 -8.16
CA GLY A 370 17.85 9.45 -6.80
C GLY A 370 18.24 8.12 -6.15
N GLY A 371 18.54 7.10 -6.95
CA GLY A 371 19.01 5.79 -6.50
C GLY A 371 17.91 4.92 -5.90
N ALA A 372 16.65 5.20 -6.21
CA ALA A 372 15.51 4.36 -5.88
C ALA A 372 14.46 4.48 -6.97
N TRP A 373 13.78 3.37 -7.28
CA TRP A 373 12.70 3.32 -8.27
C TRP A 373 11.81 2.11 -8.01
N THR A 374 10.59 2.17 -8.53
CA THR A 374 9.66 1.04 -8.51
C THR A 374 9.37 0.58 -9.93
N VAL A 375 9.18 -0.72 -10.09
CA VAL A 375 8.65 -1.32 -11.31
C VAL A 375 7.26 -1.86 -11.01
N ASP A 376 6.24 -1.28 -11.64
CA ASP A 376 4.82 -1.66 -11.51
C ASP A 376 4.45 -2.64 -12.63
N HIS A 377 4.09 -3.89 -12.28
CA HIS A 377 3.56 -4.88 -13.22
C HIS A 377 2.02 -4.91 -13.27
N GLY A 378 1.36 -4.09 -12.47
CA GLY A 378 -0.09 -4.00 -12.33
C GLY A 378 -0.68 -4.95 -11.30
N ASP A 379 -0.16 -6.18 -11.19
CA ASP A 379 -0.53 -7.19 -10.20
C ASP A 379 0.46 -7.29 -9.03
N HIS A 380 1.71 -6.89 -9.22
CA HIS A 380 2.74 -6.76 -8.19
C HIS A 380 3.72 -5.61 -8.53
N MET A 381 4.55 -5.25 -7.54
CA MET A 381 5.56 -4.20 -7.66
C MET A 381 6.91 -4.74 -7.23
N HIS A 382 7.99 -4.36 -7.91
CA HIS A 382 9.36 -4.53 -7.43
C HIS A 382 9.94 -3.18 -7.03
N TYR A 383 10.57 -3.11 -5.86
CA TYR A 383 11.22 -1.89 -5.38
C TYR A 383 12.72 -2.07 -5.42
N TYR A 384 13.44 -1.11 -5.97
CA TYR A 384 14.88 -1.19 -6.08
C TYR A 384 15.54 -0.01 -5.39
N ARG A 385 16.75 -0.25 -4.88
CA ARG A 385 17.64 0.80 -4.38
C ARG A 385 19.07 0.62 -4.87
N THR A 386 19.75 1.75 -5.02
CA THR A 386 21.18 1.84 -5.23
C THR A 386 21.70 3.16 -4.62
N ALA A 387 23.00 3.41 -4.76
CA ALA A 387 23.60 4.67 -4.34
C ALA A 387 23.10 5.82 -5.23
N ALA A 388 22.68 6.92 -4.60
CA ALA A 388 22.39 8.16 -5.33
C ALA A 388 23.70 8.72 -5.93
N LYS A 389 23.65 9.20 -7.18
CA LYS A 389 24.84 9.63 -7.91
C LYS A 389 24.54 10.69 -8.95
N ASP A 390 25.57 11.42 -9.34
CA ASP A 390 25.55 12.27 -10.54
C ASP A 390 25.65 11.39 -11.79
N VAL A 391 24.78 11.62 -12.77
CA VAL A 391 24.83 10.91 -14.06
C VAL A 391 25.56 11.74 -15.11
N GLY A 392 25.35 13.05 -15.11
CA GLY A 392 25.98 13.98 -16.05
C GLY A 392 25.05 15.12 -16.46
N THR A 393 25.42 15.83 -17.51
CA THR A 393 24.63 16.94 -18.07
C THR A 393 24.47 16.73 -19.57
N PHE A 394 23.28 17.01 -20.12
CA PHE A 394 23.06 17.05 -21.56
C PHE A 394 22.52 18.41 -22.01
N ASP A 395 22.67 18.69 -23.30
CA ASP A 395 22.27 19.95 -23.91
C ASP A 395 20.75 20.08 -23.97
N GLY A 396 20.23 21.17 -23.42
CA GLY A 396 18.79 21.42 -23.35
C GLY A 396 18.47 22.30 -22.16
N ALA A 397 17.88 23.47 -22.39
CA ALA A 397 17.55 24.41 -21.32
C ALA A 397 16.09 24.26 -20.87
N GLY A 398 15.85 24.32 -19.56
CA GLY A 398 14.51 24.38 -18.97
C GLY A 398 13.70 23.09 -19.11
N PRO A 399 14.02 22.01 -18.36
CA PRO A 399 13.12 20.88 -18.21
C PRO A 399 11.78 21.36 -17.63
N LEU A 400 10.70 21.15 -18.38
CA LEU A 400 9.34 21.53 -18.00
C LEU A 400 8.56 20.32 -17.45
N ALA A 401 8.86 19.13 -17.96
CA ALA A 401 8.30 17.85 -17.51
C ALA A 401 9.22 16.71 -17.92
N ALA A 402 9.18 15.60 -17.20
CA ALA A 402 9.89 14.38 -17.56
C ALA A 402 9.03 13.16 -17.25
N HIS A 403 9.15 12.11 -18.06
CA HIS A 403 8.53 10.81 -17.81
C HIS A 403 9.28 9.70 -18.54
N SER A 404 9.30 8.52 -17.96
CA SER A 404 10.09 7.39 -18.45
C SER A 404 9.30 6.10 -18.44
N ASP A 405 9.63 5.23 -19.39
CA ASP A 405 9.29 3.81 -19.38
C ASP A 405 10.60 2.97 -19.31
N PRO A 406 10.54 1.63 -19.34
CA PRO A 406 11.74 0.80 -19.28
C PRO A 406 12.75 0.99 -20.42
N ALA A 407 12.39 1.64 -21.53
CA ALA A 407 13.25 1.76 -22.70
C ALA A 407 13.71 3.19 -23.00
N VAL A 408 12.88 4.19 -22.72
CA VAL A 408 13.17 5.59 -23.03
C VAL A 408 12.72 6.53 -21.93
N THR A 409 13.46 7.64 -21.84
CA THR A 409 13.16 8.77 -20.96
C THR A 409 12.83 9.98 -21.83
N ALA A 410 11.63 10.54 -21.70
CA ALA A 410 11.22 11.76 -22.38
C ALA A 410 11.34 12.96 -21.46
N ILE A 411 12.10 13.98 -21.88
CA ILE A 411 12.30 15.23 -21.15
C ILE A 411 11.82 16.37 -22.02
N ARG A 412 10.69 16.98 -21.63
CA ARG A 412 10.18 18.17 -22.30
C ARG A 412 11.04 19.37 -21.91
N THR A 413 11.73 19.94 -22.88
CA THR A 413 12.51 21.18 -22.78
C THR A 413 11.77 22.34 -23.44
N ARG A 414 12.34 23.56 -23.42
CA ARG A 414 11.76 24.71 -24.14
C ARG A 414 11.76 24.53 -25.67
N SER A 415 12.72 23.77 -26.22
CA SER A 415 12.91 23.60 -27.66
C SER A 415 12.20 22.38 -28.26
N GLY A 416 11.73 21.44 -27.43
CA GLY A 416 11.25 20.14 -27.90
C GLY A 416 11.24 19.12 -26.76
N THR A 417 10.88 17.89 -27.06
CA THR A 417 11.02 16.77 -26.12
C THR A 417 12.23 15.93 -26.52
N ALA A 418 13.26 15.92 -25.67
CA ALA A 418 14.42 15.07 -25.84
C ALA A 418 14.06 13.64 -25.41
N ILE A 419 14.39 12.66 -26.25
CA ILE A 419 14.18 11.23 -25.96
C ILE A 419 15.55 10.62 -25.69
N LEU A 420 15.78 10.20 -24.45
CA LEU A 420 17.01 9.55 -23.99
C LEU A 420 16.81 8.04 -23.94
N ASP A 421 17.89 7.31 -24.20
CA ASP A 421 17.97 5.86 -24.02
C ASP A 421 18.00 5.53 -22.51
N ARG A 422 17.03 4.74 -22.05
CA ARG A 422 16.91 4.41 -20.63
C ARG A 422 18.03 3.50 -20.14
N ALA A 423 18.39 2.48 -20.91
CA ALA A 423 19.45 1.53 -20.53
C ALA A 423 20.83 2.21 -20.45
N ALA A 424 21.11 3.15 -21.35
CA ALA A 424 22.30 3.99 -21.28
C ALA A 424 22.30 4.82 -20.00
N LEU A 425 21.17 5.47 -19.68
CA LEU A 425 21.03 6.30 -18.48
C LEU A 425 21.25 5.49 -17.20
N ASP A 426 20.66 4.29 -17.13
CA ASP A 426 20.82 3.35 -16.03
C ASP A 426 22.29 2.88 -15.87
N SER A 427 23.03 2.77 -16.98
CA SER A 427 24.48 2.52 -16.97
C SER A 427 25.34 3.75 -16.67
N GLY A 428 24.73 4.91 -16.41
CA GLY A 428 25.43 6.17 -16.12
C GLY A 428 25.91 6.95 -17.36
N ARG A 429 25.34 6.69 -18.54
CA ARG A 429 25.67 7.39 -19.80
C ARG A 429 24.44 8.09 -20.35
N ILE A 430 24.59 9.34 -20.80
CA ILE A 430 23.50 10.06 -21.46
C ILE A 430 23.60 9.83 -22.96
N ALA A 431 22.61 9.14 -23.54
CA ALA A 431 22.50 8.91 -24.97
C ALA A 431 21.15 9.40 -25.48
N GLN A 432 21.15 10.46 -26.27
CA GLN A 432 19.94 11.01 -26.88
C GLN A 432 19.64 10.27 -28.19
N ARG A 433 18.43 9.72 -28.29
CA ARG A 433 17.95 8.98 -29.47
C ARG A 433 17.28 9.90 -30.49
N ALA A 434 16.43 10.81 -30.01
CA ALA A 434 15.63 11.68 -30.86
C ALA A 434 15.28 13.00 -30.15
N VAL A 435 14.83 13.98 -30.93
CA VAL A 435 14.14 15.18 -30.45
C VAL A 435 12.80 15.26 -31.16
N ILE A 436 11.71 15.35 -30.39
CA ILE A 436 10.35 15.47 -30.90
C ILE A 436 9.88 16.92 -30.74
N ASP A 437 9.37 17.51 -31.82
CA ASP A 437 8.73 18.82 -31.74
C ASP A 437 7.46 18.75 -30.89
N GLY A 438 7.29 19.71 -29.98
CA GLY A 438 6.15 19.76 -29.07
C GLY A 438 6.29 18.84 -27.85
N LEU A 439 5.15 18.33 -27.37
CA LEU A 439 5.07 17.45 -26.21
C LEU A 439 5.19 15.99 -26.66
N ALA A 440 5.96 15.18 -25.94
CA ALA A 440 5.93 13.74 -26.09
C ALA A 440 6.18 13.05 -24.75
N ALA A 441 5.60 11.88 -24.56
CA ALA A 441 5.84 11.02 -23.41
C ALA A 441 5.77 9.55 -23.83
N PRO A 442 6.58 8.67 -23.22
CA PRO A 442 6.40 7.24 -23.43
C PRO A 442 5.06 6.79 -22.87
N TYR A 443 4.37 5.95 -23.63
CA TYR A 443 3.06 5.40 -23.27
C TYR A 443 2.79 4.13 -24.09
N ALA A 444 2.53 3.01 -23.41
CA ALA A 444 2.25 1.70 -24.01
C ALA A 444 3.27 1.30 -25.10
N GLU A 445 4.56 1.26 -24.73
CA GLU A 445 5.70 0.91 -25.60
C GLU A 445 5.95 1.85 -26.80
N HIS A 446 5.24 2.97 -26.87
CA HIS A 446 5.34 3.96 -27.94
C HIS A 446 5.58 5.36 -27.37
N LEU A 447 5.77 6.35 -28.25
CA LEU A 447 5.74 7.77 -27.90
C LEU A 447 4.41 8.36 -28.34
N ALA A 448 3.57 8.77 -27.40
CA ALA A 448 2.43 9.62 -27.72
C ALA A 448 2.92 11.07 -27.72
N ALA A 449 2.60 11.80 -28.80
CA ALA A 449 3.13 13.14 -29.03
C ALA A 449 2.06 14.10 -29.57
N VAL A 450 2.19 15.36 -29.19
CA VAL A 450 1.42 16.47 -29.73
C VAL A 450 2.40 17.53 -30.24
N ASP A 451 2.34 17.80 -31.54
CA ASP A 451 3.23 18.79 -32.16
C ASP A 451 2.81 20.24 -31.84
N ASN A 452 3.63 21.20 -32.25
CA ASN A 452 3.36 22.63 -32.01
C ASN A 452 2.10 23.15 -32.73
N ALA A 453 1.61 22.43 -33.75
CA ALA A 453 0.34 22.74 -34.42
C ALA A 453 -0.88 22.11 -33.72
N GLY A 454 -0.66 21.34 -32.65
CA GLY A 454 -1.70 20.66 -31.88
C GLY A 454 -2.17 19.35 -32.49
N ARG A 455 -1.42 18.76 -33.44
CA ARG A 455 -1.76 17.44 -33.99
C ARG A 455 -1.24 16.35 -33.07
N ALA A 456 -2.13 15.44 -32.68
CA ALA A 456 -1.81 14.31 -31.83
C ALA A 456 -1.50 13.06 -32.66
N GLN A 457 -0.45 12.34 -32.27
CA GLN A 457 0.01 11.15 -32.97
C GLN A 457 0.74 10.19 -32.03
N ILE A 458 0.73 8.92 -32.42
CA ILE A 458 1.62 7.89 -31.87
C ILE A 458 2.84 7.80 -32.78
N ARG A 459 4.01 7.70 -32.16
CA ARG A 459 5.30 7.52 -32.79
C ARG A 459 5.98 6.28 -32.21
N ASP A 460 6.88 5.67 -32.97
CA ASP A 460 7.79 4.67 -32.43
C ASP A 460 8.82 5.32 -31.50
N ARG A 461 9.64 4.51 -30.83
CA ARG A 461 10.67 4.98 -29.88
C ARG A 461 11.79 5.80 -30.53
N ASP A 462 11.93 5.74 -31.85
CA ASP A 462 12.89 6.54 -32.63
C ASP A 462 12.24 7.83 -33.16
N GLY A 463 10.97 8.06 -32.84
CA GLY A 463 10.24 9.29 -33.17
C GLY A 463 9.55 9.28 -34.53
N LYS A 464 9.51 8.15 -35.26
CA LYS A 464 8.81 8.05 -36.54
C LYS A 464 7.30 7.92 -36.32
N PRO A 465 6.45 8.59 -37.11
CA PRO A 465 5.00 8.47 -36.99
C PRO A 465 4.51 7.03 -37.23
N VAL A 466 3.60 6.55 -36.37
CA VAL A 466 2.92 5.25 -36.48
C VAL A 466 1.46 5.44 -36.83
N THR A 467 0.75 6.28 -36.08
CA THR A 467 -0.64 6.65 -36.36
C THR A 467 -0.94 8.07 -35.88
N SER A 468 -1.96 8.71 -36.45
CA SER A 468 -2.40 10.07 -36.12
C SER A 468 -3.88 10.07 -35.76
N PHE A 469 -4.28 10.95 -34.85
CA PHE A 469 -5.68 11.10 -34.44
C PHE A 469 -6.35 12.27 -35.17
N SER A 470 -7.68 12.18 -35.32
CA SER A 470 -8.51 13.30 -35.80
C SER A 470 -8.59 14.43 -34.77
N GLU A 471 -8.57 14.07 -33.50
CA GLU A 471 -8.65 14.95 -32.35
C GLU A 471 -7.38 15.80 -32.26
N THR A 472 -7.57 17.09 -32.00
CA THR A 472 -6.46 18.04 -31.86
C THR A 472 -6.35 18.54 -30.42
N CYS A 473 -5.15 18.96 -30.06
CA CYS A 473 -4.83 19.60 -28.78
C CYS A 473 -4.18 20.96 -29.05
N PRO A 474 -4.98 21.99 -29.33
CA PRO A 474 -4.46 23.32 -29.66
C PRO A 474 -3.62 23.89 -28.51
N ALA A 475 -2.49 24.51 -28.87
CA ALA A 475 -1.53 25.11 -27.95
C ALA A 475 -1.16 24.21 -26.76
N ALA A 476 -0.84 22.94 -27.03
CA ALA A 476 -0.62 21.93 -26.00
C ALA A 476 0.44 22.32 -24.95
N ARG A 477 0.12 22.15 -23.67
CA ARG A 477 1.00 22.41 -22.53
C ARG A 477 0.77 21.38 -21.43
N GLY A 478 1.87 20.85 -20.90
CA GLY A 478 1.84 19.86 -19.84
C GLY A 478 1.31 18.50 -20.28
N PHE A 479 1.77 17.46 -19.62
CA PHE A 479 1.23 16.12 -19.78
C PHE A 479 1.29 15.36 -18.44
N ALA A 480 0.47 14.32 -18.32
CA ALA A 480 0.50 13.41 -17.18
C ALA A 480 0.18 11.99 -17.64
N VAL A 481 1.05 11.03 -17.28
CA VAL A 481 0.77 9.60 -17.47
C VAL A 481 0.08 9.06 -16.23
N THR A 482 -1.07 8.41 -16.45
CA THR A 482 -1.89 7.82 -15.40
C THR A 482 -2.20 6.37 -15.71
N ARG A 483 -2.72 5.62 -14.73
CA ARG A 483 -3.16 4.23 -14.90
C ARG A 483 -4.29 4.04 -15.94
N ARG A 484 -4.93 5.13 -16.38
CA ARG A 484 -6.03 5.08 -17.36
C ARG A 484 -5.67 5.67 -18.72
N GLY A 485 -4.51 6.31 -18.84
CA GLY A 485 -4.08 6.95 -20.07
C GLY A 485 -3.10 8.08 -19.86
N LEU A 486 -2.55 8.55 -20.96
CA LEU A 486 -1.75 9.77 -21.03
C LEU A 486 -2.67 10.95 -21.33
N VAL A 487 -2.54 12.03 -20.56
CA VAL A 487 -3.29 13.26 -20.76
C VAL A 487 -2.36 14.37 -21.22
N PHE A 488 -2.76 15.12 -22.25
CA PHE A 488 -2.15 16.39 -22.65
C PHE A 488 -3.09 17.55 -22.30
N GLY A 489 -2.54 18.64 -21.78
CA GLY A 489 -3.29 19.87 -21.53
C GLY A 489 -3.41 20.70 -22.80
N CYS A 490 -4.61 21.16 -23.13
CA CYS A 490 -4.93 21.87 -24.36
C CYS A 490 -5.55 23.24 -24.05
N ALA A 491 -5.71 24.11 -25.06
CA ALA A 491 -6.36 25.42 -24.88
C ALA A 491 -7.83 25.33 -24.49
N ASP A 492 -8.47 24.27 -24.95
CA ASP A 492 -9.88 23.96 -24.88
C ASP A 492 -10.19 22.82 -23.89
N GLY A 493 -9.20 22.30 -23.16
CA GLY A 493 -9.40 21.26 -22.14
C GLY A 493 -8.21 20.33 -22.04
N ALA A 494 -8.46 19.03 -22.18
CA ALA A 494 -7.45 17.98 -22.23
C ALA A 494 -7.68 17.03 -23.42
N LEU A 495 -6.61 16.40 -23.87
CA LEU A 495 -6.65 15.27 -24.79
C LEU A 495 -6.17 14.03 -24.04
N LEU A 496 -7.04 13.04 -23.90
CA LEU A 496 -6.74 11.75 -23.28
C LEU A 496 -6.39 10.73 -24.37
N VAL A 497 -5.18 10.20 -24.32
CA VAL A 497 -4.73 9.08 -25.16
C VAL A 497 -4.78 7.80 -24.33
N THR A 498 -5.46 6.79 -24.86
CA THR A 498 -5.59 5.45 -24.23
C THR A 498 -5.07 4.36 -25.16
N SER A 499 -4.78 3.19 -24.59
CA SER A 499 -4.33 2.02 -25.36
C SER A 499 -5.05 0.77 -24.84
N SER A 500 -5.52 -0.08 -25.76
CA SER A 500 -6.13 -1.38 -25.47
C SER A 500 -5.71 -2.37 -26.55
N GLU A 501 -5.05 -3.47 -26.15
CA GLU A 501 -4.60 -4.52 -27.07
C GLU A 501 -3.74 -3.98 -28.25
N GLY A 502 -2.92 -2.96 -28.00
CA GLY A 502 -2.09 -2.31 -29.02
C GLY A 502 -2.83 -1.32 -29.93
N HIS A 503 -4.15 -1.16 -29.77
CA HIS A 503 -4.93 -0.11 -30.43
C HIS A 503 -4.91 1.16 -29.59
N PHE A 504 -4.67 2.30 -30.22
CA PHE A 504 -4.66 3.61 -29.56
C PHE A 504 -5.91 4.40 -29.92
N ASP A 505 -6.46 5.09 -28.92
CA ASP A 505 -7.61 5.98 -29.08
C ASP A 505 -7.32 7.32 -28.41
N ALA A 506 -7.90 8.40 -28.95
CA ALA A 506 -7.75 9.76 -28.43
C ALA A 506 -9.12 10.40 -28.22
N ALA A 507 -9.36 10.88 -27.01
CA ALA A 507 -10.64 11.49 -26.64
C ALA A 507 -10.43 12.88 -26.06
N LYS A 508 -11.22 13.84 -26.53
CA LYS A 508 -11.23 15.20 -26.00
C LYS A 508 -12.04 15.30 -24.71
N ILE A 509 -11.50 16.00 -23.73
CA ILE A 509 -12.18 16.35 -22.48
C ILE A 509 -12.20 17.87 -22.35
N ASN A 510 -13.28 18.49 -22.81
CA ASN A 510 -13.40 19.95 -22.88
C ASN A 510 -13.51 20.57 -21.49
N TYR A 511 -12.99 21.78 -21.32
CA TYR A 511 -13.35 22.59 -20.17
C TYR A 511 -14.88 22.80 -20.12
N PRO A 512 -15.47 22.91 -18.91
CA PRO A 512 -16.90 23.12 -18.76
C PRO A 512 -17.32 24.54 -19.19
N GLU A 513 -16.36 25.46 -19.27
CA GLU A 513 -16.53 26.85 -19.65
C GLU A 513 -15.36 27.32 -20.54
N GLN A 514 -15.47 28.52 -21.12
CA GLN A 514 -14.35 29.14 -21.81
C GLN A 514 -13.30 29.59 -20.79
N VAL A 515 -12.05 29.15 -20.98
CA VAL A 515 -10.94 29.40 -20.05
C VAL A 515 -9.95 30.36 -20.71
N SER A 516 -9.56 31.41 -19.97
CA SER A 516 -8.55 32.38 -20.42
C SER A 516 -7.16 31.72 -20.48
N ASP A 517 -6.22 32.25 -21.27
CA ASP A 517 -4.87 31.63 -21.37
C ASP A 517 -4.15 31.55 -20.01
N ALA A 518 -4.42 32.50 -19.11
CA ALA A 518 -3.84 32.55 -17.77
C ALA A 518 -4.40 31.48 -16.80
N ASP A 519 -5.63 31.01 -17.04
CA ASP A 519 -6.32 30.06 -16.16
C ASP A 519 -6.26 28.61 -16.68
N ARG A 520 -5.58 28.37 -17.81
CA ARG A 520 -5.44 27.03 -18.40
C ARG A 520 -4.60 26.11 -17.53
N ALA A 521 -4.98 24.83 -17.50
CA ALA A 521 -4.12 23.77 -17.01
C ALA A 521 -2.88 23.62 -17.91
N THR A 522 -1.71 24.04 -17.42
CA THR A 522 -0.44 24.03 -18.18
C THR A 522 0.64 23.15 -17.56
N GLU A 523 0.48 22.77 -16.29
CA GLU A 523 1.35 21.87 -15.55
C GLU A 523 0.49 20.95 -14.70
N PHE A 524 0.67 19.63 -14.86
CA PHE A 524 -0.09 18.63 -14.12
C PHE A 524 0.73 18.09 -12.95
N ARG A 525 0.05 17.92 -11.82
CA ARG A 525 0.53 17.25 -10.62
C ARG A 525 -0.43 16.12 -10.26
N HIS A 526 0.12 14.98 -9.89
CA HIS A 526 -0.63 13.83 -9.41
C HIS A 526 0.30 12.90 -8.66
N ARG A 527 -0.27 12.07 -7.79
CA ARG A 527 0.41 10.87 -7.32
C ARG A 527 0.55 9.87 -8.47
N PRO A 528 1.71 9.21 -8.66
CA PRO A 528 1.83 8.10 -9.61
C PRO A 528 0.71 7.06 -9.45
N GLY A 529 0.24 6.55 -10.59
CA GLY A 529 -0.89 5.62 -10.67
C GLY A 529 -2.27 6.20 -10.37
N ALA A 530 -2.40 7.45 -9.90
CA ALA A 530 -3.70 8.07 -9.67
C ALA A 530 -4.43 8.38 -10.99
N THR A 531 -5.76 8.36 -10.97
CA THR A 531 -6.62 8.69 -12.12
C THR A 531 -7.13 10.12 -12.11
N THR A 532 -6.60 10.94 -11.20
CA THR A 532 -6.98 12.33 -11.01
C THR A 532 -5.71 13.15 -11.14
N VAL A 533 -5.76 14.19 -11.97
CA VAL A 533 -4.65 15.12 -12.17
C VAL A 533 -5.08 16.54 -11.80
N VAL A 534 -4.16 17.29 -11.24
CA VAL A 534 -4.39 18.64 -10.72
C VAL A 534 -3.54 19.61 -11.50
N ALA A 535 -4.09 20.79 -11.80
CA ALA A 535 -3.33 21.91 -12.34
C ALA A 535 -3.80 23.20 -11.68
N ARG A 536 -2.93 24.20 -11.56
CA ARG A 536 -3.34 25.53 -11.12
C ARG A 536 -4.22 26.19 -12.17
N ALA A 537 -5.23 26.92 -11.73
CA ALA A 537 -6.18 27.67 -12.56
C ALA A 537 -5.94 29.18 -12.37
N GLY A 538 -4.76 29.66 -12.78
CA GLY A 538 -4.36 31.05 -12.60
C GLY A 538 -4.49 31.52 -11.15
N ASN A 539 -5.22 32.61 -10.94
CA ASN A 539 -5.53 33.15 -9.60
C ASN A 539 -6.89 32.69 -9.05
N ARG A 540 -7.63 31.85 -9.79
CA ARG A 540 -8.96 31.36 -9.39
C ARG A 540 -8.89 30.20 -8.40
N GLY A 541 -7.88 29.34 -8.54
CA GLY A 541 -7.69 28.16 -7.69
C GLY A 541 -7.04 27.00 -8.43
N ALA A 542 -7.69 25.84 -8.45
CA ALA A 542 -7.16 24.62 -9.05
C ALA A 542 -8.18 23.90 -9.93
N TRP A 543 -7.72 23.45 -11.09
CA TRP A 543 -8.39 22.45 -11.89
C TRP A 543 -8.10 21.06 -11.36
N VAL A 544 -9.15 20.25 -11.26
CA VAL A 544 -9.08 18.82 -10.98
C VAL A 544 -9.73 18.08 -12.14
N LEU A 545 -8.95 17.28 -12.87
CA LEU A 545 -9.43 16.44 -13.94
C LEU A 545 -9.55 15.00 -13.44
N ASP A 546 -10.78 14.49 -13.39
CA ASP A 546 -11.05 13.07 -13.20
C ASP A 546 -11.06 12.38 -14.57
N ILE A 547 -10.04 11.55 -14.82
CA ILE A 547 -9.86 10.86 -16.10
C ILE A 547 -10.90 9.75 -16.30
N ARG A 548 -11.40 9.15 -15.20
CA ARG A 548 -12.40 8.09 -15.26
C ARG A 548 -13.76 8.67 -15.63
N ALA A 549 -14.15 9.75 -14.96
CA ALA A 549 -15.39 10.46 -15.25
C ALA A 549 -15.29 11.30 -16.53
N ARG A 550 -14.07 11.60 -17.01
CA ARG A 550 -13.78 12.53 -18.11
C ARG A 550 -14.39 13.90 -17.84
N THR A 551 -14.19 14.41 -16.62
CA THR A 551 -14.78 15.67 -16.17
C THR A 551 -13.74 16.55 -15.49
N TRP A 552 -13.85 17.84 -15.75
CA TRP A 552 -13.10 18.88 -15.06
C TRP A 552 -13.94 19.45 -13.94
N HIS A 553 -13.31 19.67 -12.80
CA HIS A 553 -13.84 20.42 -11.68
C HIS A 553 -12.91 21.60 -11.40
N LEU A 554 -13.46 22.81 -11.38
CA LEU A 554 -12.76 23.98 -10.89
C LEU A 554 -13.07 24.16 -9.42
N LEU A 555 -12.03 24.19 -8.59
CA LEU A 555 -12.14 24.63 -7.20
C LEU A 555 -11.75 26.11 -7.14
N GLU A 556 -12.74 26.98 -6.95
CA GLU A 556 -12.55 28.43 -6.79
C GLU A 556 -12.11 28.77 -5.37
N ILE A 557 -10.88 28.39 -5.04
CA ILE A 557 -10.27 28.55 -3.71
C ILE A 557 -9.33 29.75 -3.63
N GLY A 558 -9.34 30.61 -4.66
CA GLY A 558 -8.51 31.81 -4.73
C GLY A 558 -7.07 31.52 -5.18
N PRO A 559 -6.16 32.50 -5.04
CA PRO A 559 -4.80 32.37 -5.53
C PRO A 559 -4.01 31.38 -4.66
N ILE A 560 -3.57 30.30 -5.30
CA ILE A 560 -2.73 29.26 -4.70
C ILE A 560 -1.36 29.24 -5.38
N VAL A 561 -0.33 28.81 -4.66
CA VAL A 561 1.04 28.67 -5.19
C VAL A 561 1.32 27.24 -5.67
N ALA A 562 0.71 26.24 -5.05
CA ALA A 562 0.83 24.83 -5.40
C ALA A 562 -0.44 24.08 -5.03
N ALA A 563 -0.76 23.06 -5.81
CA ALA A 563 -1.83 22.13 -5.49
C ALA A 563 -1.50 20.72 -5.99
N ASN A 564 -1.96 19.72 -5.25
CA ASN A 564 -1.86 18.31 -5.62
C ASN A 564 -2.92 17.48 -4.87
N THR A 565 -3.17 16.25 -5.29
CA THR A 565 -4.07 15.31 -4.61
C THR A 565 -3.52 13.89 -4.68
N ALA A 566 -3.81 13.09 -3.65
CA ALA A 566 -3.55 11.65 -3.67
C ALA A 566 -4.51 10.89 -4.60
N GLY A 567 -5.52 11.56 -5.16
CA GLY A 567 -6.47 11.01 -6.12
C GLY A 567 -7.86 10.79 -5.54
N GLU A 568 -8.54 9.75 -6.02
CA GLU A 568 -9.93 9.46 -5.65
C GLU A 568 -10.14 9.34 -4.14
N GLY A 569 -11.17 10.02 -3.63
CA GLY A 569 -11.53 10.06 -2.21
C GLY A 569 -10.61 10.93 -1.33
N ALA A 570 -9.46 11.39 -1.85
CA ALA A 570 -8.57 12.30 -1.15
C ALA A 570 -8.98 13.77 -1.33
N ALA A 571 -8.61 14.60 -0.36
CA ALA A 571 -8.77 16.04 -0.49
C ALA A 571 -7.79 16.62 -1.51
N LEU A 572 -8.16 17.73 -2.15
CA LEU A 572 -7.21 18.60 -2.83
C LEU A 572 -6.38 19.31 -1.77
N LEU A 573 -5.06 19.18 -1.84
CA LEU A 573 -4.13 19.97 -1.04
C LEU A 573 -3.79 21.24 -1.81
N ALA A 574 -3.92 22.40 -1.16
CA ALA A 574 -3.63 23.70 -1.74
C ALA A 574 -2.80 24.54 -0.79
N LEU A 575 -1.66 25.04 -1.27
CA LEU A 575 -0.76 25.91 -0.51
C LEU A 575 -0.96 27.36 -0.97
N THR A 576 -1.18 28.27 -0.03
CA THR A 576 -1.36 29.70 -0.28
C THR A 576 -0.08 30.50 -0.03
N ALA A 577 -0.03 31.74 -0.53
CA ALA A 577 1.15 32.60 -0.47
C ALA A 577 1.57 32.98 0.97
N ASP A 578 0.65 32.94 1.93
CA ASP A 578 0.90 33.14 3.36
C ASP A 578 1.52 31.91 4.06
N GLY A 579 1.75 30.81 3.32
CA GLY A 579 2.39 29.60 3.83
C GLY A 579 1.46 28.62 4.54
N VAL A 580 0.15 28.79 4.38
CA VAL A 580 -0.87 27.90 4.94
C VAL A 580 -1.25 26.81 3.93
N LEU A 581 -1.27 25.56 4.38
CA LEU A 581 -1.76 24.43 3.60
C LEU A 581 -3.22 24.17 3.95
N HIS A 582 -4.05 24.08 2.92
CA HIS A 582 -5.48 23.82 3.00
C HIS A 582 -5.82 22.46 2.40
N ALA A 583 -6.79 21.77 2.97
CA ALA A 583 -7.37 20.56 2.40
C ALA A 583 -8.83 20.83 2.02
N HIS A 584 -9.14 20.70 0.73
CA HIS A 584 -10.48 20.92 0.20
C HIS A 584 -11.12 19.61 -0.26
N ASP A 585 -12.42 19.46 0.00
CA ASP A 585 -13.22 18.43 -0.63
C ASP A 585 -13.36 18.71 -2.13
N ILE A 586 -12.96 17.76 -2.99
CA ILE A 586 -12.94 17.97 -4.44
C ILE A 586 -14.36 18.14 -5.02
N ALA A 587 -15.35 17.44 -4.46
CA ALA A 587 -16.71 17.45 -5.00
C ALA A 587 -17.47 18.74 -4.66
N THR A 588 -17.24 19.28 -3.46
CA THR A 588 -17.97 20.44 -2.94
C THR A 588 -17.15 21.73 -2.91
N GLY A 589 -15.81 21.64 -3.04
CA GLY A 589 -14.89 22.76 -2.86
C GLY A 589 -14.70 23.21 -1.41
N THR A 590 -15.42 22.61 -0.45
CA THR A 590 -15.41 23.04 0.95
C THR A 590 -14.07 22.76 1.61
N GLU A 591 -13.56 23.72 2.39
CA GLU A 591 -12.36 23.54 3.21
C GLU A 591 -12.68 22.56 4.36
N ARG A 592 -11.94 21.46 4.43
CA ARG A 592 -12.04 20.46 5.50
C ARG A 592 -11.18 20.84 6.69
N THR A 593 -9.97 21.31 6.43
CA THR A 593 -8.98 21.69 7.45
C THR A 593 -7.89 22.55 6.82
N ARG A 594 -7.11 23.23 7.66
CA ARG A 594 -5.93 24.00 7.26
C ARG A 594 -4.87 23.98 8.36
N THR A 595 -3.61 24.12 7.97
CA THR A 595 -2.48 24.17 8.90
C THR A 595 -1.38 25.11 8.37
N PRO A 596 -0.77 25.96 9.20
CA PRO A 596 0.45 26.68 8.81
C PRO A 596 1.61 25.69 8.59
N VAL A 597 2.20 25.71 7.40
CA VAL A 597 3.31 24.80 7.05
C VAL A 597 4.64 25.53 6.99
N LEU A 598 4.71 26.65 6.29
CA LEU A 598 5.97 27.37 6.06
C LEU A 598 6.34 28.29 7.23
N ALA A 599 7.64 28.44 7.47
CA ALA A 599 8.15 29.34 8.50
C ALA A 599 7.88 30.83 8.22
N GLN A 600 7.79 31.20 6.95
CA GLN A 600 7.50 32.57 6.50
C GLN A 600 6.56 32.54 5.28
N PRO A 601 5.79 33.63 5.05
CA PRO A 601 5.10 33.83 3.79
C PRO A 601 6.07 33.71 2.60
N ILE A 602 5.55 33.23 1.48
CA ILE A 602 6.32 33.01 0.27
C ILE A 602 6.73 34.37 -0.29
N ALA A 603 8.03 34.67 -0.20
CA ALA A 603 8.65 35.85 -0.80
C ALA A 603 8.85 35.68 -2.32
N ASP A 604 9.32 36.72 -2.99
CA ASP A 604 9.66 36.66 -4.42
C ASP A 604 10.67 35.54 -4.71
N GLY A 605 10.30 34.58 -5.58
CA GLY A 605 11.12 33.42 -5.89
C GLY A 605 10.31 32.23 -6.45
N PRO A 606 10.95 31.07 -6.64
CA PRO A 606 10.25 29.85 -7.04
C PRO A 606 9.25 29.43 -5.95
N ALA A 607 8.03 29.12 -6.37
CA ALA A 607 6.99 28.64 -5.46
C ALA A 607 7.36 27.25 -4.89
N PRO A 608 7.08 27.00 -3.61
CA PRO A 608 7.10 25.65 -3.06
C PRO A 608 6.19 24.71 -3.85
N VAL A 609 6.48 23.41 -3.79
CA VAL A 609 5.70 22.35 -4.42
C VAL A 609 5.06 21.46 -3.35
N ILE A 610 4.06 20.68 -3.76
CA ILE A 610 3.44 19.63 -2.96
C ILE A 610 3.68 18.31 -3.69
N GLU A 611 4.65 17.54 -3.20
CA GLU A 611 4.87 16.15 -3.64
C GLU A 611 3.99 15.23 -2.78
N ILE A 612 3.35 14.22 -3.36
CA ILE A 612 2.38 13.36 -2.67
C ILE A 612 2.66 11.90 -3.01
N ASP A 613 2.76 11.07 -1.96
CA ASP A 613 2.81 9.62 -2.05
C ASP A 613 1.46 8.98 -1.67
N SER A 614 1.45 7.69 -1.33
CA SER A 614 0.21 6.99 -0.96
C SER A 614 -0.39 7.47 0.37
N GLY A 615 0.37 8.04 1.31
CA GLY A 615 -0.07 8.42 2.65
C GLY A 615 0.52 9.70 3.24
N ARG A 616 1.45 10.37 2.56
CA ARG A 616 2.17 11.58 3.00
C ARG A 616 2.27 12.60 1.87
N ALA A 617 2.34 13.87 2.27
CA ALA A 617 2.71 14.97 1.39
C ALA A 617 4.02 15.60 1.87
N TYR A 618 4.88 16.01 0.94
CA TYR A 618 6.15 16.66 1.23
C TYR A 618 6.13 18.07 0.64
N ILE A 619 6.39 19.05 1.49
CA ILE A 619 6.36 20.47 1.13
C ILE A 619 7.71 21.08 1.49
N ASN A 620 8.36 21.68 0.51
CA ASN A 620 9.63 22.36 0.73
C ASN A 620 9.42 23.75 1.37
N ASP A 621 10.21 24.06 2.38
CA ASP A 621 10.30 25.37 3.03
C ASP A 621 11.68 25.98 2.78
N PRO A 622 11.82 26.84 1.75
CA PRO A 622 13.09 27.48 1.44
C PRO A 622 13.61 28.37 2.57
N ALA A 623 12.73 29.08 3.27
CA ALA A 623 13.09 30.03 4.33
C ALA A 623 13.49 29.30 5.62
N GLY A 624 12.75 28.23 5.96
CA GLY A 624 13.06 27.33 7.05
C GLY A 624 14.22 26.39 6.79
N ARG A 625 14.72 26.31 5.54
CA ARG A 625 15.74 25.32 5.10
C ARG A 625 15.30 23.90 5.47
N ALA A 626 14.05 23.56 5.17
CA ALA A 626 13.46 22.30 5.59
C ALA A 626 12.53 21.71 4.53
N VAL A 627 12.18 20.45 4.70
CA VAL A 627 11.02 19.82 4.05
C VAL A 627 10.09 19.28 5.13
N HIS A 628 8.81 19.60 5.01
CA HIS A 628 7.78 19.16 5.95
C HIS A 628 7.03 17.96 5.41
N GLU A 629 7.02 16.87 6.17
CA GLU A 629 6.17 15.72 5.91
C GLU A 629 4.82 15.93 6.60
N ILE A 630 3.76 15.93 5.81
CA ILE A 630 2.38 16.18 6.25
C ILE A 630 1.56 14.91 6.10
N ASP A 631 0.92 14.50 7.18
CA ASP A 631 -0.11 13.47 7.17
C ASP A 631 -1.45 14.08 6.73
N TYR A 632 -1.71 14.03 5.42
CA TYR A 632 -2.95 14.58 4.88
C TYR A 632 -4.19 13.73 5.20
N ARG A 633 -4.01 12.52 5.75
CA ARG A 633 -5.11 11.66 6.23
C ARG A 633 -5.47 11.94 7.69
N ASP A 634 -4.61 12.69 8.39
CA ASP A 634 -4.77 13.06 9.79
C ASP A 634 -4.79 14.59 9.94
N ASN A 635 -5.81 15.22 9.34
CA ASN A 635 -6.08 16.66 9.45
C ASN A 635 -4.89 17.58 9.12
N LEU A 636 -4.05 17.20 8.15
CA LEU A 636 -2.82 17.91 7.78
C LEU A 636 -1.81 17.99 8.93
N ARG A 637 -1.77 17.03 9.85
CA ARG A 637 -0.79 17.01 10.93
C ARG A 637 0.63 16.93 10.34
N ARG A 638 1.51 17.79 10.82
CA ARG A 638 2.95 17.69 10.55
C ARG A 638 3.48 16.43 11.22
N ALA A 639 3.87 15.44 10.42
CA ALA A 639 4.38 14.16 10.90
C ALA A 639 5.86 14.28 11.27
N ARG A 640 6.67 14.85 10.38
CA ARG A 640 8.11 15.07 10.55
C ARG A 640 8.55 16.37 9.86
N THR A 641 9.70 16.89 10.27
CA THR A 641 10.41 17.94 9.54
C THR A 641 11.82 17.44 9.29
N PHE A 642 12.27 17.57 8.05
CA PHE A 642 13.63 17.25 7.65
C PHE A 642 14.39 18.57 7.51
N ASP A 643 15.25 18.86 8.48
CA ASP A 643 16.12 20.02 8.44
C ASP A 643 17.25 19.81 7.42
N LEU A 644 17.53 20.84 6.62
CA LEU A 644 18.51 20.79 5.55
C LEU A 644 19.58 21.85 5.74
N ASP A 645 20.78 21.54 5.26
CA ASP A 645 21.90 22.47 5.19
C ASP A 645 21.80 23.41 3.98
N ILE A 646 20.70 23.40 3.23
CA ILE A 646 20.46 24.22 2.04
C ILE A 646 19.03 24.79 2.06
N ALA A 647 18.77 25.88 1.32
CA ALA A 647 17.41 26.39 1.17
C ALA A 647 16.63 25.50 0.19
N ALA A 648 15.66 24.72 0.66
CA ALA A 648 14.89 23.81 -0.18
C ALA A 648 13.99 24.56 -1.19
N ARG A 649 14.54 25.05 -2.30
CA ARG A 649 13.81 25.86 -3.30
C ARG A 649 13.11 25.02 -4.34
N TYR A 650 13.77 23.94 -4.76
CA TYR A 650 13.27 23.02 -5.75
C TYR A 650 13.26 21.62 -5.14
N LEU A 651 12.20 20.88 -5.41
CA LEU A 651 11.96 19.58 -4.84
C LEU A 651 11.29 18.69 -5.88
N VAL A 652 11.77 17.46 -5.99
CA VAL A 652 11.03 16.37 -6.65
C VAL A 652 11.23 15.08 -5.88
N GLU A 653 10.22 14.23 -5.89
CA GLU A 653 10.28 12.91 -5.26
C GLU A 653 10.66 11.83 -6.27
N THR A 654 11.35 10.81 -5.76
CA THR A 654 11.84 9.64 -6.49
C THR A 654 11.60 8.38 -5.66
N GLY A 655 11.55 7.21 -6.29
CA GLY A 655 11.35 5.91 -5.66
C GLY A 655 9.89 5.62 -5.27
N ARG A 656 8.92 6.01 -6.10
CA ARG A 656 7.48 5.87 -5.86
C ARG A 656 6.86 4.66 -6.53
#